data_AF-A0A2B4S086-F1
#
_entry.id   AF-A0A2B4S086-F1
#
_cell.length_a   1.000
_cell.length_b   1.000
_cell.length_c   1.000
_cell.angle_alpha   90.00
_cell.angle_beta   90.00
_cell.angle_gamma   90.00
#
_symmetry.space_group_name_H-M   'P 1'
#
loop_
_entity.id
_entity.type
_entity.pdbx_description
1 polymer ?
#
loop_
_entity_poly.entity_id
_entity_poly.type
_entity_poly.pdbx_seq_one_letter_code
_entity_poly.pdbx_strand_id
1 'polypeptide(L)'
;MRGGDASFIPSKFSLRGDVAYLAPDNSDAVNLAGEPTAYIDDFEDAQRPIEISGARPWKLASKPLNFKDKNGVQYDFGPDVPNNLDYGKQRAKLAWYNIDRIFYQKTAATPKNIDDEELSRNEVSAITYSELFPKKELDVTQLDLLNTLDLAYYPRERGSYNYDTNTDAEGRLNTPEKRWAGITRPIFTNDFQRNNIEYIQFWMQDPYENYAIKKREGANENTPIKEGKLFLNLGNISEDILRDDLKQYENGLPEATDPVSNVKSVWGDYPTKSKFMYAFDDSEENRRVQDVGLDGLSDAAEKIRFPALKNLEDPSSDNYEFYRGSRHDNANSTILERYKNYNNTEGNARFGSLNTENYPTMGSNVPDAEDINNDQTMNTINAYYQYEISLNENDLVLGKNYIVDTKTTTRQTPLGDKQIKWYQFRIPIKNGRSIGGISNFNAIRFMRFFLTRFKSPVVLRLAKIELVQGSWIRALRNIHENTPENKDVLDDVAQSNFKIGVVNIEENENRTPIPYVMPPDIQREQMRGSGTSIQKQNEQSLSLAVKNLPAGETRGVYKNVSQDLRMYEKLKIFVHSEAVGNDDLKDDDLVAVLRMGSDLDAHYYQVELPLKKTDWGAKTATEIWRNEFQIDLKKLARLKIDRYKVRGGKNSHLIFPAVKEGEKPMYRMRVKGFPNLANIKTILLGVKNADPSGANHSGEVWFNEMRVAGFEKKGGWATQLDANMNLSDLANVSVNGRYETIGFGDVNQRTDERNQDEIKQYGLITNINAGKILPKKWGINLPLNYTLTEGRGWVSSTVGIVVWAVEKIS
;
A
#
# COMPACT_ATOMS: atom_id res chain seq x y z
N MET A 1 -50.16 -80.14 13.00
CA MET A 1 -49.41 -79.05 13.67
C MET A 1 -49.00 -78.04 12.62
N ARG A 2 -49.27 -76.75 12.86
CA ARG A 2 -49.20 -75.62 11.93
C ARG A 2 -47.85 -75.50 11.20
N GLY A 3 -47.91 -75.23 9.89
CA GLY A 3 -46.81 -74.73 9.10
C GLY A 3 -46.28 -73.43 9.69
N GLY A 4 -44.95 -73.36 9.84
CA GLY A 4 -44.26 -72.10 10.11
C GLY A 4 -43.99 -71.42 8.78
N ASP A 5 -44.63 -70.27 8.55
CA ASP A 5 -44.32 -69.38 7.43
C ASP A 5 -42.81 -69.13 7.37
N ALA A 6 -42.13 -69.70 6.38
CA ALA A 6 -40.85 -69.18 5.92
C ALA A 6 -41.12 -67.78 5.33
N SER A 7 -40.30 -66.79 5.68
CA SER A 7 -40.37 -65.46 5.07
C SER A 7 -40.19 -65.59 3.55
N PHE A 8 -41.26 -65.35 2.77
CA PHE A 8 -41.19 -65.26 1.30
C PHE A 8 -40.63 -63.90 0.84
N ILE A 9 -39.59 -63.40 1.52
CA ILE A 9 -38.93 -62.17 1.11
C ILE A 9 -37.91 -62.55 0.02
N PRO A 10 -38.04 -61.98 -1.20
CA PRO A 10 -37.13 -62.33 -2.29
C PRO A 10 -35.74 -61.77 -2.01
N SER A 11 -34.72 -62.61 -2.21
CA SER A 11 -33.33 -62.15 -2.25
C SER A 11 -33.11 -61.26 -3.46
N LYS A 12 -32.32 -60.18 -3.29
CA LYS A 12 -32.01 -59.23 -4.36
C LYS A 12 -30.50 -59.12 -4.52
N PHE A 13 -30.04 -59.14 -5.76
CA PHE A 13 -28.66 -58.85 -6.11
C PHE A 13 -28.65 -57.64 -7.06
N SER A 14 -27.84 -56.64 -6.74
CA SER A 14 -27.57 -55.50 -7.61
C SER A 14 -26.07 -55.34 -7.78
N LEU A 15 -25.65 -55.10 -9.02
CA LEU A 15 -24.28 -54.77 -9.39
C LEU A 15 -24.31 -53.47 -10.18
N ARG A 16 -23.50 -52.51 -9.77
CA ARG A 16 -23.28 -51.23 -10.46
C ARG A 16 -21.80 -51.07 -10.69
N GLY A 17 -21.44 -50.59 -11.87
CA GLY A 17 -20.07 -50.37 -12.25
C GLY A 17 -20.00 -49.14 -13.13
N ASP A 18 -19.19 -48.17 -12.72
CA ASP A 18 -18.94 -46.94 -13.45
C ASP A 18 -17.46 -46.87 -13.83
N VAL A 19 -17.17 -46.36 -15.02
CA VAL A 19 -15.82 -46.06 -15.50
C VAL A 19 -15.85 -44.65 -16.07
N ALA A 20 -14.93 -43.81 -15.63
CA ALA A 20 -14.76 -42.45 -16.11
C ALA A 20 -13.32 -42.24 -16.55
N TYR A 21 -13.13 -41.55 -17.68
CA TYR A 21 -11.82 -41.12 -18.15
C TYR A 21 -11.82 -39.60 -18.29
N LEU A 22 -10.83 -38.95 -17.70
CA LEU A 22 -10.62 -37.51 -17.80
C LEU A 22 -9.46 -37.27 -18.77
N ALA A 23 -9.76 -36.60 -19.89
CA ALA A 23 -8.77 -36.05 -20.81
C ALA A 23 -8.66 -34.54 -20.57
N PRO A 24 -7.66 -34.07 -19.81
CA PRO A 24 -7.54 -32.65 -19.52
C PRO A 24 -7.00 -31.87 -20.71
N ASP A 25 -7.55 -30.69 -20.92
CA ASP A 25 -6.99 -29.70 -21.84
C ASP A 25 -7.10 -28.29 -21.23
N ASN A 26 -6.47 -27.33 -21.89
CA ASN A 26 -6.42 -25.95 -21.44
C ASN A 26 -7.30 -25.07 -22.35
N SER A 27 -7.85 -23.99 -21.80
CA SER A 27 -8.55 -22.99 -22.61
C SER A 27 -7.57 -22.25 -23.51
N ASP A 28 -7.98 -21.91 -24.73
CA ASP A 28 -7.20 -21.02 -25.61
C ASP A 28 -6.98 -19.63 -24.97
N ALA A 29 -7.84 -19.22 -24.03
CA ALA A 29 -7.73 -17.93 -23.34
C ALA A 29 -6.52 -17.84 -22.39
N VAL A 30 -5.95 -18.98 -21.96
CA VAL A 30 -4.75 -19.00 -21.10
C VAL A 30 -3.47 -19.25 -21.90
N ASN A 31 -3.55 -19.19 -23.23
CA ASN A 31 -2.44 -19.45 -24.12
C ASN A 31 -1.65 -18.18 -24.39
N LEU A 32 -0.41 -18.13 -23.90
CA LEU A 32 0.52 -17.03 -24.12
C LEU A 32 1.65 -17.52 -25.04
N ALA A 33 1.78 -16.89 -26.21
CA ALA A 33 2.79 -17.24 -27.23
C ALA A 33 2.80 -18.75 -27.63
N GLY A 34 1.64 -19.41 -27.62
CA GLY A 34 1.50 -20.83 -27.98
C GLY A 34 1.73 -21.81 -26.83
N GLU A 35 2.05 -21.33 -25.62
CA GLU A 35 2.13 -22.15 -24.41
C GLU A 35 1.04 -21.76 -23.39
N PRO A 36 0.24 -22.72 -22.91
CA PRO A 36 -0.70 -22.47 -21.83
C PRO A 36 0.07 -22.14 -20.55
N THR A 37 -0.30 -21.01 -19.94
CA THR A 37 0.47 -20.32 -18.90
C THR A 37 -0.42 -19.98 -17.69
N ALA A 38 0.15 -20.02 -16.49
CA ALA A 38 -0.48 -19.51 -15.26
C ALA A 38 0.52 -18.66 -14.47
N TYR A 39 0.02 -17.62 -13.79
CA TYR A 39 0.85 -16.69 -13.01
C TYR A 39 1.05 -17.19 -11.58
N ILE A 40 2.30 -17.15 -11.11
CA ILE A 40 2.61 -17.21 -9.68
C ILE A 40 2.52 -15.80 -9.10
N ASP A 41 3.09 -14.83 -9.84
CA ASP A 41 3.06 -13.41 -9.52
C ASP A 41 3.27 -12.64 -10.83
N ASP A 42 2.27 -11.87 -11.24
CA ASP A 42 2.36 -10.91 -12.35
C ASP A 42 3.03 -9.60 -11.92
N PHE A 43 3.29 -9.43 -10.62
CA PHE A 43 3.80 -8.22 -9.99
C PHE A 43 2.81 -7.04 -9.98
N GLU A 44 1.54 -7.20 -10.38
CA GLU A 44 0.48 -6.16 -10.31
C GLU A 44 0.11 -5.75 -8.88
N ASP A 45 0.50 -6.59 -7.91
CA ASP A 45 0.39 -6.33 -6.48
C ASP A 45 1.76 -6.18 -5.79
N ALA A 46 2.85 -5.97 -6.54
CA ALA A 46 4.18 -5.76 -5.97
C ALA A 46 4.20 -4.56 -5.02
N GLN A 47 3.50 -3.48 -5.39
CA GLN A 47 3.24 -2.34 -4.53
C GLN A 47 1.75 -1.98 -4.54
N ARG A 48 1.18 -1.81 -3.35
CA ARG A 48 -0.20 -1.37 -3.14
C ARG A 48 -0.19 0.03 -2.52
N PRO A 49 -0.63 1.07 -3.24
CA PRO A 49 -0.73 2.40 -2.67
C PRO A 49 -1.98 2.52 -1.78
N ILE A 50 -1.82 3.17 -0.63
CA ILE A 50 -2.92 3.66 0.21
C ILE A 50 -3.00 5.17 0.04
N GLU A 51 -3.99 5.62 -0.71
CA GLU A 51 -4.13 7.05 -1.03
C GLU A 51 -4.54 7.89 0.19
N ILE A 52 -3.87 9.03 0.34
CA ILE A 52 -4.04 10.00 1.41
C ILE A 52 -4.11 11.46 0.92
N SER A 53 -4.41 11.66 -0.38
CA SER A 53 -4.45 12.95 -1.08
C SER A 53 -5.61 13.89 -0.67
N GLY A 54 -6.66 13.38 -0.03
CA GLY A 54 -7.83 14.20 0.32
C GLY A 54 -7.49 15.29 1.35
N ALA A 55 -7.98 16.52 1.16
CA ALA A 55 -7.69 17.64 2.08
C ALA A 55 -8.49 17.59 3.40
N ARG A 56 -9.73 17.06 3.38
CA ARG A 56 -10.64 17.08 4.54
C ARG A 56 -10.12 16.41 5.82
N PRO A 57 -9.41 15.25 5.77
CA PRO A 57 -8.87 14.61 6.97
C PRO A 57 -7.72 15.38 7.64
N TRP A 58 -7.19 16.42 7.00
CA TRP A 58 -6.13 17.24 7.55
C TRP A 58 -6.71 18.37 8.40
N LYS A 59 -6.13 18.54 9.57
CA LYS A 59 -6.45 19.57 10.56
C LYS A 59 -5.21 20.41 10.87
N LEU A 60 -5.39 21.54 11.54
CA LEU A 60 -4.29 22.39 11.99
C LEU A 60 -3.33 21.58 12.88
N ALA A 61 -2.02 21.77 12.70
CA ALA A 61 -1.03 21.05 13.50
C ALA A 61 -0.66 21.78 14.80
N SER A 62 -0.39 21.00 15.85
CA SER A 62 0.41 21.43 16.98
C SER A 62 1.84 21.78 16.56
N LYS A 63 2.52 22.59 17.38
CA LYS A 63 3.87 23.07 17.09
C LYS A 63 4.87 21.91 16.99
N PRO A 64 5.72 21.86 15.96
CA PRO A 64 6.84 20.92 15.95
C PRO A 64 7.81 21.21 17.10
N LEU A 65 8.41 20.15 17.64
CA LEU A 65 9.47 20.29 18.63
C LEU A 65 10.68 20.98 18.01
N ASN A 66 11.40 21.76 18.82
CA ASN A 66 12.66 22.36 18.42
C ASN A 66 13.72 21.28 18.22
N PHE A 67 14.52 21.38 17.15
CA PHE A 67 15.56 20.41 16.85
C PHE A 67 16.77 21.07 16.18
N LYS A 68 17.93 20.41 16.23
CA LYS A 68 19.12 20.77 15.45
C LYS A 68 19.27 19.82 14.29
N ASP A 69 19.32 20.28 13.04
CA ASP A 69 19.51 19.37 11.90
C ASP A 69 20.88 18.66 11.90
N LYS A 70 21.14 17.83 10.87
CA LYS A 70 22.41 17.09 10.73
C LYS A 70 23.63 18.01 10.61
N ASN A 71 23.44 19.26 10.20
CA ASN A 71 24.48 20.27 10.03
C ASN A 71 24.60 21.19 11.26
N GLY A 72 23.85 20.92 12.32
CA GLY A 72 23.84 21.72 13.56
C GLY A 72 23.00 22.99 13.49
N VAL A 73 22.23 23.21 12.40
CA VAL A 73 21.34 24.37 12.28
C VAL A 73 20.17 24.20 13.25
N GLN A 74 19.99 25.18 14.13
CA GLN A 74 18.89 25.21 15.07
C GLN A 74 17.59 25.60 14.36
N TYR A 75 16.57 24.77 14.56
CA TYR A 75 15.17 25.09 14.29
C TYR A 75 14.51 25.38 15.64
N ASP A 76 14.08 26.62 15.80
CA ASP A 76 13.43 27.12 17.00
C ASP A 76 12.10 27.73 16.60
N PHE A 77 11.02 27.03 16.92
CA PHE A 77 9.63 27.40 16.65
C PHE A 77 8.95 28.07 17.84
N GLY A 78 9.70 28.41 18.90
CA GLY A 78 9.20 29.02 20.12
C GLY A 78 9.27 28.09 21.34
N PRO A 79 9.07 28.63 22.56
CA PRO A 79 9.18 27.88 23.81
C PRO A 79 8.11 26.78 23.90
N ASP A 80 8.47 25.64 24.47
CA ASP A 80 7.55 24.52 24.73
C ASP A 80 7.08 24.56 26.19
N VAL A 81 6.47 25.69 26.57
CA VAL A 81 5.97 25.96 27.92
C VAL A 81 4.45 25.96 27.87
N PRO A 82 3.77 25.13 28.69
CA PRO A 82 2.32 25.13 28.77
C PRO A 82 1.76 26.49 29.18
N ASN A 83 0.58 26.81 28.64
CA ASN A 83 -0.19 28.00 28.96
C ASN A 83 0.58 29.31 28.68
N ASN A 84 1.28 29.38 27.55
CA ASN A 84 2.04 30.55 27.11
C ASN A 84 1.81 30.86 25.62
N LEU A 85 1.35 32.09 25.30
CA LEU A 85 1.08 32.55 23.93
C LEU A 85 2.31 32.53 23.01
N ASP A 86 3.52 32.58 23.57
CA ASP A 86 4.76 32.51 22.79
C ASP A 86 4.89 31.20 21.99
N TYR A 87 4.18 30.13 22.40
CA TYR A 87 4.12 28.87 21.68
C TYR A 87 3.55 29.03 20.25
N GLY A 88 2.56 29.91 20.06
CA GLY A 88 1.88 30.11 18.78
C GLY A 88 2.49 31.21 17.90
N LYS A 89 3.35 32.08 18.46
CA LYS A 89 3.84 33.28 17.77
C LYS A 89 4.55 32.99 16.45
N GLN A 90 5.24 31.87 16.33
CA GLN A 90 5.98 31.53 15.11
C GLN A 90 5.12 30.92 13.99
N ARG A 91 3.81 30.73 14.21
CA ARG A 91 2.91 30.11 13.23
C ARG A 91 2.50 31.12 12.13
N ALA A 92 2.87 30.86 10.89
CA ALA A 92 2.43 31.64 9.73
C ALA A 92 1.15 31.05 9.11
N LYS A 93 0.55 31.78 8.16
CA LYS A 93 -0.67 31.35 7.47
C LYS A 93 -0.39 30.22 6.49
N LEU A 94 -1.20 29.17 6.57
CA LEU A 94 -1.23 28.04 5.65
C LEU A 94 -2.68 27.72 5.33
N ALA A 95 -2.98 27.57 4.04
CA ALA A 95 -4.24 27.02 3.56
C ALA A 95 -3.97 25.69 2.87
N TRP A 96 -4.85 24.70 3.11
CA TRP A 96 -4.77 23.37 2.52
C TRP A 96 -6.12 22.99 1.92
N TYR A 97 -6.14 22.68 0.62
CA TYR A 97 -7.40 22.49 -0.09
C TYR A 97 -7.23 21.63 -1.34
N ASN A 98 -8.36 21.17 -1.87
CA ASN A 98 -8.49 20.71 -3.24
C ASN A 98 -9.33 21.77 -3.98
N ILE A 99 -8.89 22.26 -5.14
CA ILE A 99 -9.67 23.27 -5.86
C ILE A 99 -10.94 22.64 -6.42
N ASP A 100 -12.09 23.16 -5.99
CA ASP A 100 -13.40 22.74 -6.47
C ASP A 100 -13.55 22.93 -7.99
N ARG A 101 -14.04 21.88 -8.65
CA ARG A 101 -14.30 21.84 -10.09
C ARG A 101 -15.20 22.98 -10.59
N ILE A 102 -16.00 23.59 -9.71
CA ILE A 102 -16.87 24.71 -10.06
C ILE A 102 -16.11 25.88 -10.67
N PHE A 103 -14.84 26.07 -10.31
CA PHE A 103 -13.99 27.11 -10.90
C PHE A 103 -13.63 26.80 -12.36
N TYR A 104 -13.58 25.53 -12.75
CA TYR A 104 -13.17 25.10 -14.09
C TYR A 104 -14.34 24.93 -15.07
N GLN A 105 -15.57 24.76 -14.58
CA GLN A 105 -16.74 24.43 -15.41
C GLN A 105 -17.39 25.65 -16.10
N LYS A 106 -17.01 26.88 -15.75
CA LYS A 106 -17.59 28.14 -16.29
C LYS A 106 -19.13 28.14 -16.31
N THR A 107 -19.75 27.74 -15.20
CA THR A 107 -21.21 27.73 -15.05
C THR A 107 -21.71 29.05 -14.45
N ALA A 108 -23.03 29.23 -14.36
CA ALA A 108 -23.61 30.37 -13.63
C ALA A 108 -23.20 30.42 -12.14
N ALA A 109 -22.71 29.30 -11.59
CA ALA A 109 -22.24 29.20 -10.22
C ALA A 109 -20.74 29.53 -10.06
N THR A 110 -20.01 29.68 -11.17
CA THR A 110 -18.61 30.13 -11.19
C THR A 110 -18.58 31.66 -11.00
N PRO A 111 -17.80 32.19 -10.03
CA PRO A 111 -17.73 33.63 -9.81
C PRO A 111 -17.24 34.38 -11.07
N LYS A 112 -17.90 35.49 -11.41
CA LYS A 112 -17.66 36.24 -12.66
C LYS A 112 -16.25 36.80 -12.80
N ASN A 113 -15.54 36.94 -11.69
CA ASN A 113 -14.21 37.51 -11.64
C ASN A 113 -13.09 36.49 -11.87
N ILE A 114 -13.42 35.20 -11.98
CA ILE A 114 -12.49 34.15 -12.34
C ILE A 114 -12.47 34.05 -13.86
N ASP A 115 -11.44 34.67 -14.45
CA ASP A 115 -11.24 34.74 -15.89
C ASP A 115 -10.23 33.69 -16.39
N ASP A 116 -10.02 33.69 -17.70
CA ASP A 116 -9.08 32.79 -18.36
C ASP A 116 -7.62 33.04 -17.97
N GLU A 117 -7.29 34.26 -17.53
CA GLU A 117 -5.97 34.58 -17.00
C GLU A 117 -5.74 33.89 -15.66
N GLU A 118 -6.69 33.99 -14.73
CA GLU A 118 -6.63 33.32 -13.43
C GLU A 118 -6.54 31.80 -13.58
N LEU A 119 -7.40 31.20 -14.41
CA LEU A 119 -7.41 29.75 -14.63
C LEU A 119 -6.16 29.23 -15.35
N SER A 120 -5.40 30.10 -16.01
CA SER A 120 -4.15 29.73 -16.67
C SER A 120 -2.93 29.77 -15.74
N ARG A 121 -3.07 30.20 -14.48
CA ARG A 121 -1.95 30.25 -13.52
C ARG A 121 -1.60 28.87 -12.99
N ASN A 122 -0.31 28.58 -12.88
CA ASN A 122 0.19 27.25 -12.52
C ASN A 122 -0.26 26.79 -11.12
N GLU A 123 -0.46 27.74 -10.22
CA GLU A 123 -0.88 27.50 -8.84
C GLU A 123 -2.35 27.04 -8.72
N VAL A 124 -3.18 27.30 -9.74
CA VAL A 124 -4.64 27.08 -9.65
C VAL A 124 -5.26 26.39 -10.86
N SER A 125 -4.53 26.25 -11.97
CA SER A 125 -5.06 25.63 -13.19
C SER A 125 -5.47 24.18 -12.95
N ALA A 126 -6.48 23.71 -13.67
CA ALA A 126 -6.93 22.32 -13.61
C ALA A 126 -5.80 21.36 -14.01
N ILE A 127 -5.68 20.25 -13.30
CA ILE A 127 -4.72 19.18 -13.58
C ILE A 127 -5.55 17.98 -14.02
N THR A 128 -5.27 17.42 -15.19
CA THR A 128 -5.99 16.27 -15.73
C THR A 128 -5.22 14.98 -15.48
N TYR A 129 -5.88 13.82 -15.51
CA TYR A 129 -5.16 12.55 -15.49
C TYR A 129 -4.33 12.39 -16.75
N SER A 130 -4.82 12.87 -17.89
CA SER A 130 -4.10 12.85 -19.17
C SER A 130 -2.77 13.64 -19.14
N GLU A 131 -2.64 14.65 -18.28
CA GLU A 131 -1.38 15.40 -18.10
C GLU A 131 -0.29 14.52 -17.48
N LEU A 132 -0.59 13.92 -16.31
CA LEU A 132 0.41 13.22 -15.50
C LEU A 132 0.49 11.72 -15.81
N PHE A 133 -0.62 11.10 -16.19
CA PHE A 133 -0.79 9.67 -16.44
C PHE A 133 -1.50 9.41 -17.79
N PRO A 134 -0.89 9.79 -18.93
CA PRO A 134 -1.52 9.73 -20.25
C PRO A 134 -1.89 8.31 -20.72
N LYS A 135 -1.33 7.27 -20.09
CA LYS A 135 -1.64 5.86 -20.38
C LYS A 135 -2.76 5.28 -19.52
N LYS A 136 -3.25 6.03 -18.53
CA LYS A 136 -4.37 5.62 -17.70
C LYS A 136 -5.67 5.79 -18.49
N GLU A 137 -6.41 4.70 -18.66
CA GLU A 137 -7.72 4.71 -19.32
C GLU A 137 -8.81 4.92 -18.26
N LEU A 138 -9.42 6.11 -18.26
CA LEU A 138 -10.55 6.43 -17.38
C LEU A 138 -11.86 5.85 -17.94
N ASP A 139 -12.82 5.60 -17.05
CA ASP A 139 -14.18 5.21 -17.47
C ASP A 139 -14.91 6.41 -18.09
N VAL A 140 -15.92 6.14 -18.90
CA VAL A 140 -16.77 7.19 -19.50
C VAL A 140 -17.48 8.03 -18.43
N THR A 141 -17.71 7.46 -17.24
CA THR A 141 -18.34 8.13 -16.10
C THR A 141 -17.34 8.86 -15.20
N GLN A 142 -16.04 8.60 -15.35
CA GLN A 142 -15.00 9.21 -14.54
C GLN A 142 -14.62 10.58 -15.10
N LEU A 143 -14.34 11.52 -14.20
CA LEU A 143 -13.89 12.86 -14.57
C LEU A 143 -12.38 12.83 -14.84
N ASP A 144 -11.95 13.41 -15.97
CA ASP A 144 -10.54 13.68 -16.27
C ASP A 144 -10.02 14.90 -15.48
N LEU A 145 -10.16 14.87 -14.16
CA LEU A 145 -9.63 15.86 -13.23
C LEU A 145 -8.90 15.14 -12.11
N LEU A 146 -7.60 15.40 -11.98
CA LEU A 146 -6.74 14.90 -10.93
C LEU A 146 -6.77 15.87 -9.75
N ASN A 147 -7.38 15.46 -8.64
CA ASN A 147 -7.41 16.27 -7.43
C ASN A 147 -6.03 16.28 -6.77
N THR A 148 -5.57 17.46 -6.37
CA THR A 148 -4.30 17.67 -5.66
C THR A 148 -4.54 18.25 -4.28
N LEU A 149 -3.75 17.83 -3.30
CA LEU A 149 -3.65 18.55 -2.02
C LEU A 149 -2.74 19.75 -2.23
N ASP A 150 -3.34 20.92 -2.31
CA ASP A 150 -2.61 22.17 -2.50
C ASP A 150 -2.30 22.80 -1.13
N LEU A 151 -1.02 23.03 -0.85
CA LEU A 151 -0.53 23.69 0.36
C LEU A 151 -0.06 25.10 0.02
N ALA A 152 -0.89 26.10 0.29
CA ALA A 152 -0.57 27.51 0.07
C ALA A 152 -0.02 28.14 1.36
N TYR A 153 1.29 28.37 1.39
CA TYR A 153 2.00 28.89 2.56
C TYR A 153 2.36 30.38 2.38
N TYR A 154 1.98 31.21 3.35
CA TYR A 154 2.20 32.66 3.34
C TYR A 154 3.05 33.04 4.57
N PRO A 155 4.39 33.01 4.46
CA PRO A 155 5.29 33.12 5.63
C PRO A 155 5.28 34.49 6.33
N ARG A 156 4.73 35.52 5.67
CA ARG A 156 4.60 36.88 6.21
C ARG A 156 3.23 37.18 6.82
N GLU A 157 2.27 36.27 6.70
CA GLU A 157 0.92 36.46 7.24
C GLU A 157 0.74 35.65 8.53
N ARG A 158 -0.05 36.17 9.47
CA ARG A 158 -0.36 35.49 10.74
C ARG A 158 -1.23 34.26 10.47
N GLY A 159 -0.82 33.11 11.00
CA GLY A 159 -1.66 31.92 11.04
C GLY A 159 -2.60 31.93 12.24
N SER A 160 -3.52 30.96 12.29
CA SER A 160 -4.48 30.81 13.39
C SER A 160 -3.77 30.68 14.75
N TYR A 161 -4.26 31.42 15.74
CA TYR A 161 -3.74 31.52 17.11
C TYR A 161 -2.28 32.02 17.20
N ASN A 162 -1.88 32.90 16.29
CA ASN A 162 -0.58 33.59 16.35
C ASN A 162 -0.73 35.00 16.92
N TYR A 163 -0.43 35.22 18.20
CA TYR A 163 -0.51 36.55 18.83
C TYR A 163 0.81 37.35 18.81
N ASP A 164 1.64 37.19 17.78
CA ASP A 164 2.84 38.01 17.60
C ASP A 164 2.49 39.44 17.21
N THR A 165 3.05 40.41 17.93
CA THR A 165 2.85 41.84 17.70
C THR A 165 4.04 42.48 16.97
N ASN A 166 5.10 41.71 16.68
CA ASN A 166 6.28 42.18 15.95
C ASN A 166 6.07 42.11 14.44
N THR A 167 5.27 43.04 13.92
CA THR A 167 4.94 43.18 12.49
C THR A 167 5.54 44.43 11.86
N ASP A 168 5.57 44.49 10.53
CA ASP A 168 5.88 45.71 9.77
C ASP A 168 4.69 46.70 9.79
N ALA A 169 4.85 47.84 9.11
CA ALA A 169 3.84 48.90 9.05
C ALA A 169 2.53 48.45 8.37
N GLU A 170 2.60 47.41 7.54
CA GLU A 170 1.47 46.79 6.86
C GLU A 170 0.88 45.59 7.65
N GLY A 171 1.34 45.35 8.89
CA GLY A 171 0.83 44.27 9.74
C GLY A 171 1.35 42.88 9.39
N ARG A 172 2.41 42.77 8.58
CA ARG A 172 3.01 41.50 8.15
C ARG A 172 4.17 41.11 9.06
N LEU A 173 4.45 39.82 9.19
CA LEU A 173 5.52 39.29 10.04
C LEU A 173 6.91 39.65 9.50
N ASN A 174 7.79 40.17 10.38
CA ASN A 174 9.12 40.68 10.02
C ASN A 174 10.17 39.60 9.67
N THR A 175 10.00 38.36 10.15
CA THR A 175 11.00 37.27 10.06
C THR A 175 10.39 36.01 9.43
N PRO A 176 10.02 36.04 8.14
CA PRO A 176 9.31 34.95 7.47
C PRO A 176 10.07 33.62 7.48
N GLU A 177 11.40 33.65 7.38
CA GLU A 177 12.23 32.44 7.33
C GLU A 177 12.28 31.65 8.64
N LYS A 178 11.91 32.28 9.77
CA LYS A 178 11.79 31.62 11.07
C LYS A 178 10.37 31.09 11.31
N ARG A 179 9.39 31.49 10.50
CA ARG A 179 8.02 31.03 10.66
C ARG A 179 7.85 29.60 10.17
N TRP A 180 6.81 28.97 10.69
CA TRP A 180 6.39 27.65 10.26
C TRP A 180 4.86 27.60 10.15
N ALA A 181 4.35 26.65 9.40
CA ALA A 181 2.94 26.26 9.47
C ALA A 181 2.80 24.80 9.10
N GLY A 182 1.80 24.11 9.63
CA GLY A 182 1.64 22.69 9.37
C GLY A 182 0.22 22.19 9.57
N ILE A 183 0.00 21.02 9.01
CA ILE A 183 -1.25 20.27 9.04
C ILE A 183 -0.98 18.85 9.52
N THR A 184 -1.89 18.30 10.29
CA THR A 184 -1.81 16.93 10.83
C THR A 184 -3.06 16.15 10.44
N ARG A 185 -2.90 14.86 10.19
CA ARG A 185 -4.01 13.93 9.96
C ARG A 185 -3.82 12.63 10.73
N PRO A 186 -4.91 11.91 11.04
CA PRO A 186 -4.80 10.58 11.62
C PRO A 186 -4.47 9.54 10.54
N ILE A 187 -3.79 8.47 10.98
CA ILE A 187 -3.46 7.28 10.21
C ILE A 187 -4.16 6.09 10.84
N PHE A 188 -5.06 5.45 10.07
CA PHE A 188 -5.86 4.32 10.56
C PHE A 188 -5.10 3.00 10.49
N THR A 189 -4.23 2.83 9.50
CA THR A 189 -3.33 1.66 9.38
C THR A 189 -2.04 1.92 10.16
N ASN A 190 -2.10 1.81 11.49
CA ASN A 190 -1.03 2.29 12.38
C ASN A 190 0.20 1.37 12.50
N ASP A 191 0.06 0.06 12.27
CA ASP A 191 1.17 -0.89 12.31
C ASP A 191 1.84 -0.99 10.94
N PHE A 192 2.73 -0.05 10.66
CA PHE A 192 3.46 0.03 9.39
C PHE A 192 4.40 -1.17 9.20
N GLN A 193 4.90 -1.75 10.29
CA GLN A 193 5.80 -2.91 10.23
C GLN A 193 5.04 -4.16 9.78
N ARG A 194 3.87 -4.45 10.36
CA ARG A 194 3.04 -5.59 9.94
C ARG A 194 2.47 -5.41 8.53
N ASN A 195 2.10 -4.18 8.19
CA ASN A 195 1.58 -3.87 6.86
C ASN A 195 2.68 -3.68 5.81
N ASN A 196 3.96 -3.78 6.16
CA ASN A 196 5.09 -3.57 5.25
C ASN A 196 4.98 -2.26 4.44
N ILE A 197 4.62 -1.16 5.12
CA ILE A 197 4.70 0.17 4.54
C ILE A 197 6.18 0.52 4.38
N GLU A 198 6.62 0.85 3.17
CA GLU A 198 8.03 1.11 2.90
C GLU A 198 8.32 2.57 2.59
N TYR A 199 7.40 3.21 1.86
CA TYR A 199 7.58 4.55 1.33
C TYR A 199 6.36 5.42 1.54
N ILE A 200 6.61 6.72 1.59
CA ILE A 200 5.61 7.74 1.28
C ILE A 200 5.94 8.27 -0.09
N GLN A 201 4.96 8.26 -0.99
CA GLN A 201 5.11 8.73 -2.36
C GLN A 201 4.14 9.86 -2.64
N PHE A 202 4.58 10.84 -3.42
CA PHE A 202 3.71 11.85 -4.03
C PHE A 202 4.37 12.51 -5.22
N TRP A 203 3.56 13.03 -6.12
CA TRP A 203 3.98 13.91 -7.19
C TRP A 203 3.81 15.36 -6.76
N MET A 204 4.83 16.19 -6.94
CA MET A 204 4.77 17.61 -6.65
C MET A 204 5.06 18.41 -7.91
N GLN A 205 4.16 19.33 -8.24
CA GLN A 205 4.41 20.29 -9.31
C GLN A 205 5.56 21.21 -8.91
N ASP A 206 6.43 21.57 -9.85
CA ASP A 206 7.46 22.59 -9.60
C ASP A 206 6.79 23.90 -9.13
N PRO A 207 7.06 24.34 -7.89
CA PRO A 207 6.40 25.51 -7.33
C PRO A 207 6.99 26.83 -7.83
N TYR A 208 8.10 26.80 -8.58
CA TYR A 208 8.82 27.99 -9.06
C TYR A 208 8.66 28.22 -10.57
N GLU A 209 8.29 27.20 -11.32
CA GLU A 209 8.05 27.31 -12.76
C GLU A 209 6.76 28.09 -13.08
N ASN A 210 6.89 29.11 -13.93
CA ASN A 210 5.83 30.08 -14.27
C ASN A 210 5.11 30.69 -13.04
N TYR A 211 5.87 30.95 -11.97
CA TYR A 211 5.36 31.56 -10.75
C TYR A 211 4.59 32.86 -11.03
N ALA A 212 3.37 32.95 -10.52
CA ALA A 212 2.42 34.02 -10.83
C ALA A 212 1.63 34.52 -9.60
N ILE A 213 2.13 34.27 -8.38
CA ILE A 213 1.50 34.80 -7.15
C ILE A 213 1.65 36.33 -7.11
N LYS A 214 0.52 37.03 -6.99
CA LYS A 214 0.39 38.48 -7.06
C LYS A 214 0.72 39.14 -5.71
N LYS A 215 1.11 40.43 -5.72
CA LYS A 215 1.41 41.20 -4.49
C LYS A 215 0.24 41.24 -3.49
N ARG A 216 -1.00 41.29 -3.99
CA ARG A 216 -2.22 41.23 -3.17
C ARG A 216 -2.40 39.89 -2.46
N GLU A 217 -1.85 38.82 -3.03
CA GLU A 217 -1.90 37.47 -2.47
C GLU A 217 -0.76 37.19 -1.48
N GLY A 218 0.07 38.20 -1.17
CA GLY A 218 1.14 38.09 -0.18
C GLY A 218 2.56 38.04 -0.79
N ALA A 219 2.71 38.10 -2.11
CA ALA A 219 4.03 38.16 -2.75
C ALA A 219 4.73 39.50 -2.47
N ASN A 220 6.05 39.45 -2.24
CA ASN A 220 6.87 40.67 -2.13
C ASN A 220 7.26 41.20 -3.52
N GLU A 221 7.61 40.28 -4.42
CA GLU A 221 8.03 40.50 -5.81
C GLU A 221 7.38 39.45 -6.73
N ASN A 222 7.37 39.69 -8.03
CA ASN A 222 6.84 38.74 -9.02
C ASN A 222 7.79 37.54 -9.29
N THR A 223 8.98 37.53 -8.69
CA THR A 223 9.93 36.43 -8.76
C THR A 223 10.03 35.78 -7.38
N PRO A 224 9.83 34.45 -7.26
CA PRO A 224 9.94 33.80 -5.97
C PRO A 224 11.40 33.68 -5.53
N ILE A 225 11.64 33.81 -4.22
CA ILE A 225 12.89 33.32 -3.65
C ILE A 225 12.75 31.79 -3.58
N LYS A 226 13.59 31.10 -4.35
CA LYS A 226 13.51 29.64 -4.55
C LYS A 226 14.22 28.86 -3.43
N GLU A 227 13.81 29.15 -2.20
CA GLU A 227 14.31 28.55 -0.97
C GLU A 227 13.13 28.09 -0.10
N GLY A 228 13.33 27.03 0.67
CA GLY A 228 12.34 26.56 1.63
C GLY A 228 12.52 25.10 2.01
N LYS A 229 11.76 24.65 3.00
CA LYS A 229 11.76 23.25 3.43
C LYS A 229 10.35 22.77 3.74
N LEU A 230 10.04 21.57 3.27
CA LEU A 230 8.87 20.79 3.67
C LEU A 230 9.36 19.66 4.58
N PHE A 231 8.72 19.52 5.72
CA PHE A 231 8.98 18.42 6.64
C PHE A 231 7.76 17.51 6.74
N LEU A 232 8.05 16.22 6.85
CA LEU A 232 7.09 15.17 7.07
C LEU A 232 7.37 14.56 8.45
N ASN A 233 6.35 14.42 9.30
CA ASN A 233 6.46 13.66 10.54
C ASN A 233 5.51 12.47 10.55
N LEU A 234 5.98 11.34 11.10
CA LEU A 234 5.22 10.10 11.29
C LEU A 234 5.40 9.60 12.71
N GLY A 235 4.29 9.44 13.45
CA GLY A 235 4.32 8.84 14.77
C GLY A 235 3.20 9.36 15.64
N ASN A 236 3.52 9.62 16.91
CA ASN A 236 2.65 10.34 17.82
C ASN A 236 2.96 11.83 17.71
N ILE A 237 1.94 12.60 17.41
CA ILE A 237 1.99 14.06 17.29
C ILE A 237 0.96 14.58 18.27
N SER A 238 1.30 15.65 18.99
CA SER A 238 0.38 16.26 19.94
C SER A 238 -0.86 16.78 19.22
N GLU A 239 -2.03 16.50 19.79
CA GLU A 239 -3.33 17.02 19.38
C GLU A 239 -3.69 18.31 20.13
N ASP A 240 -2.96 18.61 21.22
CA ASP A 240 -2.98 19.92 21.89
C ASP A 240 -2.33 20.96 20.95
N ILE A 241 -3.17 21.69 20.23
CA ILE A 241 -2.81 22.73 19.26
C ILE A 241 -2.54 24.05 19.99
N LEU A 242 -3.35 24.33 21.01
CA LEU A 242 -3.27 25.48 21.91
C LEU A 242 -2.66 25.08 23.25
N ARG A 243 -1.33 24.95 23.28
CA ARG A 243 -0.57 24.36 24.39
C ARG A 243 -1.01 24.85 25.77
N ASP A 244 -1.89 24.10 26.43
CA ASP A 244 -2.30 24.33 27.83
C ASP A 244 -2.78 23.05 28.56
N ASP A 245 -2.64 21.88 27.94
CA ASP A 245 -3.07 20.58 28.47
C ASP A 245 -4.59 20.47 28.73
N LEU A 246 -5.41 21.39 28.20
CA LEU A 246 -6.87 21.35 28.26
C LEU A 246 -7.43 20.96 26.89
N LYS A 247 -8.34 19.99 26.86
CA LYS A 247 -8.94 19.53 25.62
C LYS A 247 -10.07 20.47 25.19
N GLN A 248 -9.92 21.15 24.04
CA GLN A 248 -11.02 21.89 23.45
C GLN A 248 -11.95 21.03 22.60
N TYR A 249 -13.26 21.31 22.69
CA TYR A 249 -14.29 20.84 21.75
C TYR A 249 -15.49 21.80 21.80
N GLU A 250 -15.86 22.34 20.65
CA GLU A 250 -16.85 23.42 20.53
C GLU A 250 -18.24 23.06 21.08
N ASN A 251 -18.73 21.83 20.83
CA ASN A 251 -20.05 21.41 21.33
C ASN A 251 -20.09 21.18 22.84
N GLY A 252 -18.95 21.26 23.52
CA GLY A 252 -18.85 21.27 24.97
C GLY A 252 -19.05 22.65 25.58
N LEU A 253 -18.89 23.72 24.79
CA LEU A 253 -19.00 25.10 25.27
C LEU A 253 -20.42 25.40 25.76
N PRO A 254 -20.59 26.37 26.68
CA PRO A 254 -21.87 26.67 27.28
C PRO A 254 -22.94 26.99 26.24
N GLU A 255 -24.15 26.53 26.50
CA GLU A 255 -25.32 26.85 25.68
C GLU A 255 -25.72 28.31 25.91
N ALA A 256 -26.41 28.92 24.94
CA ALA A 256 -26.79 30.33 25.00
C ALA A 256 -27.67 30.66 26.23
N THR A 257 -28.43 29.66 26.72
CA THR A 257 -29.35 29.80 27.85
C THR A 257 -28.76 29.36 29.21
N ASP A 258 -27.59 28.70 29.21
CA ASP A 258 -26.94 28.17 30.41
C ASP A 258 -25.41 28.44 30.36
N PRO A 259 -24.98 29.69 30.63
CA PRO A 259 -23.57 30.06 30.70
C PRO A 259 -22.93 29.51 31.97
N VAL A 260 -22.67 28.20 32.02
CA VAL A 260 -21.88 27.56 33.09
C VAL A 260 -20.44 28.09 33.04
N SER A 261 -19.76 28.06 34.18
CA SER A 261 -18.33 28.44 34.28
C SER A 261 -17.46 27.53 33.40
N ASN A 262 -16.77 28.15 32.45
CA ASN A 262 -15.66 27.55 31.70
C ASN A 262 -14.38 27.51 32.54
N VAL A 263 -13.47 26.60 32.21
CA VAL A 263 -12.07 26.71 32.65
C VAL A 263 -11.39 27.72 31.73
N LYS A 264 -10.64 28.65 32.30
CA LYS A 264 -9.94 29.69 31.53
C LYS A 264 -8.46 29.36 31.45
N SER A 265 -7.90 29.45 30.24
CA SER A 265 -6.46 29.43 30.01
C SER A 265 -6.01 30.77 29.42
N VAL A 266 -4.71 30.89 29.14
CA VAL A 266 -4.15 32.06 28.47
C VAL A 266 -4.63 32.13 27.01
N TRP A 267 -4.97 30.99 26.40
CA TRP A 267 -5.52 30.91 25.05
C TRP A 267 -6.99 31.29 25.00
N GLY A 268 -7.80 30.75 25.90
CA GLY A 268 -9.23 30.99 25.82
C GLY A 268 -10.05 30.33 26.92
N ASP A 269 -11.25 29.90 26.56
CA ASP A 269 -12.26 29.35 27.45
C ASP A 269 -12.62 27.91 27.02
N TYR A 270 -12.56 26.98 27.98
CA TYR A 270 -12.62 25.54 27.75
C TYR A 270 -13.83 24.90 28.43
N PRO A 271 -14.44 23.89 27.79
CA PRO A 271 -15.63 23.23 28.29
C PRO A 271 -15.32 22.30 29.48
N THR A 272 -16.23 22.30 30.46
CA THR A 272 -16.16 21.40 31.63
C THR A 272 -17.06 20.17 31.48
N LYS A 273 -18.06 20.22 30.59
CA LYS A 273 -19.05 19.16 30.37
C LYS A 273 -18.51 18.13 29.37
N SER A 274 -18.12 16.94 29.86
CA SER A 274 -17.78 15.83 28.98
C SER A 274 -18.95 15.46 28.04
N LYS A 275 -18.67 15.32 26.75
CA LYS A 275 -19.62 14.88 25.73
C LYS A 275 -19.21 13.49 25.23
N PHE A 276 -20.21 12.64 24.98
CA PHE A 276 -19.98 11.29 24.44
C PHE A 276 -19.70 11.31 22.93
N MET A 277 -20.15 12.34 22.22
CA MET A 277 -20.03 12.46 20.77
C MET A 277 -19.84 13.92 20.36
N TYR A 278 -19.03 14.15 19.32
CA TYR A 278 -18.88 15.46 18.69
C TYR A 278 -20.01 15.67 17.68
N ALA A 279 -21.05 16.34 18.15
CA ALA A 279 -22.17 16.77 17.34
C ALA A 279 -22.74 18.05 17.95
N PHE A 280 -23.06 19.02 17.10
CA PHE A 280 -23.86 20.17 17.49
C PHE A 280 -25.30 19.74 17.75
N ASP A 281 -25.99 20.47 18.62
CA ASP A 281 -27.44 20.38 18.72
C ASP A 281 -28.12 21.06 17.52
N ASP A 282 -29.45 20.91 17.43
CA ASP A 282 -30.28 21.54 16.39
C ASP A 282 -30.72 22.97 16.78
N SER A 283 -30.00 23.63 17.70
CA SER A 283 -30.29 24.99 18.14
C SER A 283 -29.36 26.00 17.49
N GLU A 284 -29.92 26.93 16.73
CA GLU A 284 -29.18 28.01 16.09
C GLU A 284 -28.46 28.91 17.11
N GLU A 285 -29.14 29.24 18.21
CA GLU A 285 -28.58 30.11 19.25
C GLU A 285 -27.39 29.47 19.95
N ASN A 286 -27.46 28.16 20.23
CA ASN A 286 -26.37 27.42 20.85
C ASN A 286 -25.20 27.27 19.89
N ARG A 287 -25.46 26.89 18.63
CA ARG A 287 -24.38 26.74 17.65
C ARG A 287 -23.63 28.05 17.43
N ARG A 288 -24.32 29.19 17.39
CA ARG A 288 -23.70 30.51 17.23
C ARG A 288 -22.69 30.86 18.34
N VAL A 289 -22.90 30.39 19.57
CA VAL A 289 -21.99 30.65 20.69
C VAL A 289 -20.95 29.55 20.90
N GLN A 290 -21.11 28.41 20.21
CA GLN A 290 -20.22 27.24 20.29
C GLN A 290 -19.24 27.16 19.11
N ASP A 291 -19.65 27.56 17.90
CA ASP A 291 -18.83 27.62 16.67
C ASP A 291 -17.92 28.86 16.69
N VAL A 292 -17.00 28.88 17.65
CA VAL A 292 -16.09 29.98 18.00
C VAL A 292 -14.63 29.54 18.03
N GLY A 293 -14.30 28.43 17.37
CA GLY A 293 -12.93 27.97 17.21
C GLY A 293 -12.33 27.23 18.41
N LEU A 294 -11.03 26.93 18.28
CA LEU A 294 -10.28 26.14 19.26
C LEU A 294 -9.94 26.90 20.54
N ASP A 295 -10.09 28.23 20.58
CA ASP A 295 -9.91 29.00 21.82
C ASP A 295 -11.23 29.20 22.58
N GLY A 296 -12.38 28.92 21.95
CA GLY A 296 -13.68 29.07 22.60
C GLY A 296 -14.09 30.52 22.80
N LEU A 297 -13.49 31.46 22.06
CA LEU A 297 -13.74 32.89 22.16
C LEU A 297 -14.29 33.42 20.84
N SER A 298 -15.36 34.22 20.89
CA SER A 298 -15.74 35.02 19.72
C SER A 298 -14.76 36.18 19.51
N ASP A 299 -14.65 36.68 18.28
CA ASP A 299 -13.91 37.90 17.92
C ASP A 299 -14.02 39.06 18.94
N ALA A 300 -15.22 39.27 19.50
CA ALA A 300 -15.47 40.32 20.49
C ALA A 300 -14.80 40.02 21.84
N ALA A 301 -14.83 38.76 22.29
CA ALA A 301 -14.18 38.30 23.51
C ALA A 301 -12.65 38.27 23.34
N GLU A 302 -12.16 37.93 22.15
CA GLU A 302 -10.73 37.97 21.83
C GLU A 302 -10.14 39.38 21.94
N LYS A 303 -10.85 40.41 21.46
CA LYS A 303 -10.39 41.82 21.58
C LYS A 303 -10.21 42.25 23.03
N ILE A 304 -10.99 41.66 23.94
CA ILE A 304 -10.89 41.87 25.39
C ILE A 304 -9.70 41.07 25.96
N ARG A 305 -9.54 39.81 25.54
CA ARG A 305 -8.46 38.91 25.99
C ARG A 305 -7.07 39.37 25.52
N PHE A 306 -6.99 39.83 24.27
CA PHE A 306 -5.76 40.20 23.57
C PHE A 306 -5.75 41.69 23.20
N PRO A 307 -5.62 42.60 24.20
CA PRO A 307 -5.73 44.04 23.98
C PRO A 307 -4.67 44.60 23.02
N ALA A 308 -3.54 43.91 22.84
CA ALA A 308 -2.49 44.28 21.89
C ALA A 308 -2.93 44.16 20.42
N LEU A 309 -3.94 43.33 20.14
CA LEU A 309 -4.43 43.02 18.79
C LEU A 309 -5.87 43.51 18.57
N LYS A 310 -6.43 44.27 19.51
CA LYS A 310 -7.83 44.74 19.49
C LYS A 310 -8.25 45.53 18.24
N ASN A 311 -7.28 46.10 17.52
CA ASN A 311 -7.49 46.88 16.30
C ASN A 311 -7.65 46.02 15.05
N LEU A 312 -7.35 44.72 15.14
CA LEU A 312 -7.60 43.76 14.06
C LEU A 312 -9.06 43.31 14.11
N GLU A 313 -9.64 43.03 12.94
CA GLU A 313 -11.00 42.49 12.87
C GLU A 313 -11.07 41.12 13.54
N ASP A 314 -10.04 40.29 13.29
CA ASP A 314 -9.86 38.90 13.69
C ASP A 314 -8.54 38.74 14.51
N PRO A 315 -8.58 38.93 15.84
CA PRO A 315 -7.41 38.81 16.70
C PRO A 315 -6.78 37.42 16.71
N SER A 316 -7.53 36.31 16.66
CA SER A 316 -6.96 34.95 16.64
C SER A 316 -6.64 34.42 15.24
N SER A 317 -7.05 35.09 14.16
CA SER A 317 -6.79 34.67 12.77
C SER A 317 -7.45 33.33 12.38
N ASP A 318 -8.58 33.00 13.00
CA ASP A 318 -9.29 31.72 12.89
C ASP A 318 -10.75 31.87 12.42
N ASN A 319 -11.12 33.02 11.86
CA ASN A 319 -12.39 33.21 11.16
C ASN A 319 -12.48 32.44 9.85
N TYR A 320 -13.55 31.67 9.66
CA TYR A 320 -13.83 30.90 8.45
C TYR A 320 -14.45 31.75 7.33
N GLU A 321 -14.00 31.52 6.09
CA GLU A 321 -14.62 32.09 4.90
C GLU A 321 -14.86 31.03 3.82
N PHE A 322 -16.09 30.96 3.33
CA PHE A 322 -16.43 30.06 2.23
C PHE A 322 -15.92 30.60 0.90
N TYR A 323 -15.18 29.77 0.14
CA TYR A 323 -14.49 30.15 -1.09
C TYR A 323 -15.38 30.76 -2.20
N ARG A 324 -16.71 30.54 -2.15
CA ARG A 324 -17.68 31.14 -3.10
C ARG A 324 -18.44 32.36 -2.57
N GLY A 325 -18.24 32.74 -1.30
CA GLY A 325 -19.03 33.78 -0.65
C GLY A 325 -18.95 35.14 -1.36
N SER A 326 -20.03 35.93 -1.26
CA SER A 326 -20.16 37.24 -1.86
C SER A 326 -19.09 38.25 -1.39
N ARG A 327 -18.52 38.06 -0.19
CA ARG A 327 -17.35 38.84 0.30
C ARG A 327 -16.19 38.76 -0.68
N HIS A 328 -15.86 37.57 -1.18
CA HIS A 328 -14.79 37.38 -2.15
C HIS A 328 -15.15 37.94 -3.52
N ASP A 329 -16.42 37.87 -3.92
CA ASP A 329 -16.89 38.44 -5.19
C ASP A 329 -16.77 39.96 -5.17
N ASN A 330 -17.19 40.61 -4.08
CA ASN A 330 -17.10 42.05 -3.88
C ASN A 330 -15.64 42.53 -3.77
N ALA A 331 -14.75 41.72 -3.19
CA ALA A 331 -13.32 41.99 -3.10
C ALA A 331 -12.55 41.63 -4.39
N ASN A 332 -13.23 41.09 -5.42
CA ASN A 332 -12.61 40.59 -6.65
C ASN A 332 -11.47 39.60 -6.36
N SER A 333 -11.68 38.68 -5.41
CA SER A 333 -10.65 37.76 -4.91
C SER A 333 -10.25 36.69 -5.94
N THR A 334 -8.95 36.38 -6.00
CA THR A 334 -8.41 35.24 -6.76
C THR A 334 -8.80 33.90 -6.15
N ILE A 335 -8.50 32.79 -6.85
CA ILE A 335 -8.74 31.45 -6.30
C ILE A 335 -7.89 31.23 -5.03
N LEU A 336 -6.64 31.71 -5.01
CA LEU A 336 -5.77 31.59 -3.82
C LEU A 336 -6.33 32.37 -2.62
N GLU A 337 -6.83 33.58 -2.84
CA GLU A 337 -7.44 34.40 -1.77
C GLU A 337 -8.72 33.74 -1.23
N ARG A 338 -9.53 33.13 -2.09
CA ARG A 338 -10.78 32.44 -1.72
C ARG A 338 -10.58 31.25 -0.80
N TYR A 339 -9.48 30.51 -0.95
CA TYR A 339 -9.18 29.38 -0.07
C TYR A 339 -8.37 29.75 1.17
N LYS A 340 -7.83 30.98 1.25
CA LYS A 340 -6.91 31.40 2.30
C LYS A 340 -7.47 31.19 3.71
N ASN A 341 -8.76 31.44 3.92
CA ASN A 341 -9.44 31.31 5.23
C ASN A 341 -10.45 30.13 5.27
N TYR A 342 -10.40 29.22 4.30
CA TYR A 342 -11.38 28.12 4.23
C TYR A 342 -11.17 27.04 5.31
N ASN A 343 -9.96 26.94 5.87
CA ASN A 343 -9.63 25.91 6.86
C ASN A 343 -9.78 26.34 8.32
N ASN A 344 -10.18 27.59 8.52
CA ASN A 344 -10.32 28.21 9.83
C ASN A 344 -11.56 27.68 10.56
N THR A 345 -11.60 27.82 11.88
CA THR A 345 -12.54 27.11 12.76
C THR A 345 -13.76 27.95 13.15
N GLU A 346 -13.59 29.23 13.52
CA GLU A 346 -14.71 30.07 13.93
C GLU A 346 -15.68 30.30 12.76
N GLY A 347 -16.92 29.83 12.91
CA GLY A 347 -17.98 30.04 11.94
C GLY A 347 -18.01 29.04 10.79
N ASN A 348 -17.28 27.93 10.88
CA ASN A 348 -17.22 26.92 9.80
C ASN A 348 -18.41 25.94 9.82
N ALA A 349 -19.20 25.95 10.91
CA ALA A 349 -20.32 25.06 11.15
C ALA A 349 -21.69 25.79 11.20
N ARG A 350 -21.74 27.06 10.76
CA ARG A 350 -22.93 27.92 10.80
C ARG A 350 -24.18 27.25 10.22
N PHE A 351 -25.30 27.44 10.91
CA PHE A 351 -26.60 26.93 10.51
C PHE A 351 -27.09 27.59 9.20
N GLY A 352 -27.86 26.85 8.39
CA GLY A 352 -28.29 27.32 7.07
C GLY A 352 -29.19 28.57 7.07
N SER A 353 -29.89 28.86 8.17
CA SER A 353 -30.69 30.07 8.39
C SER A 353 -29.85 31.34 8.59
N LEU A 354 -28.63 31.18 9.13
CA LEU A 354 -27.66 32.26 9.35
C LEU A 354 -26.81 32.53 8.11
N ASN A 355 -26.98 31.73 7.06
CA ASN A 355 -26.25 31.87 5.83
C ASN A 355 -26.80 33.04 5.03
N THR A 356 -25.94 34.03 4.76
CA THR A 356 -26.28 35.17 3.92
C THR A 356 -26.32 34.82 2.44
N GLU A 357 -25.81 33.65 2.05
CA GLU A 357 -25.75 33.16 0.69
C GLU A 357 -26.93 32.22 0.34
N ASN A 358 -27.34 32.21 -0.93
CA ASN A 358 -28.42 31.36 -1.43
C ASN A 358 -28.05 29.86 -1.58
N TYR A 359 -26.88 29.44 -1.11
CA TYR A 359 -26.33 28.10 -1.24
C TYR A 359 -25.56 27.73 0.03
N PRO A 360 -25.49 26.44 0.43
CA PRO A 360 -24.79 26.05 1.66
C PRO A 360 -23.33 26.50 1.66
N THR A 361 -22.90 27.14 2.75
CA THR A 361 -21.55 27.66 2.96
C THR A 361 -20.80 26.97 4.11
N MET A 362 -21.45 26.03 4.78
CA MET A 362 -20.89 25.26 5.89
C MET A 362 -19.68 24.43 5.43
N GLY A 363 -18.55 24.57 6.12
CA GLY A 363 -17.33 23.81 5.87
C GLY A 363 -17.35 22.42 6.52
N SER A 364 -17.91 22.33 7.74
CA SER A 364 -18.04 21.10 8.51
C SER A 364 -19.38 21.07 9.26
N ASN A 365 -19.99 19.90 9.41
CA ASN A 365 -21.12 19.69 10.31
C ASN A 365 -20.71 19.10 11.68
N VAL A 366 -19.42 18.80 11.84
CA VAL A 366 -18.81 18.26 13.05
C VAL A 366 -18.11 19.41 13.79
N PRO A 367 -18.31 19.56 15.11
CA PRO A 367 -17.59 20.53 15.92
C PRO A 367 -16.08 20.36 15.83
N ASP A 368 -15.33 21.46 15.84
CA ASP A 368 -13.88 21.36 15.95
C ASP A 368 -13.46 20.99 17.38
N ALA A 369 -12.45 20.12 17.45
CA ALA A 369 -11.95 19.57 18.70
C ALA A 369 -10.46 19.26 18.59
N GLU A 370 -9.74 19.35 19.71
CA GLU A 370 -8.36 18.90 19.89
C GLU A 370 -8.30 17.39 20.13
N ASP A 371 -8.92 16.65 19.21
CA ASP A 371 -9.03 15.19 19.15
C ASP A 371 -9.16 14.82 17.67
N ILE A 372 -8.02 14.75 16.99
CA ILE A 372 -7.92 14.62 15.54
C ILE A 372 -8.30 13.19 15.11
N ASN A 373 -7.99 12.19 15.93
CA ASN A 373 -8.30 10.79 15.63
C ASN A 373 -9.70 10.33 16.13
N ASN A 374 -10.42 11.17 16.88
CA ASN A 374 -11.72 10.91 17.49
C ASN A 374 -11.71 9.73 18.48
N ASP A 375 -10.64 9.55 19.25
CA ASP A 375 -10.54 8.51 20.29
C ASP A 375 -11.09 8.94 21.66
N GLN A 376 -11.72 10.11 21.72
CA GLN A 376 -12.28 10.76 22.91
C GLN A 376 -11.24 11.23 23.93
N THR A 377 -9.95 11.01 23.67
CA THR A 377 -8.86 11.56 24.47
C THR A 377 -8.15 12.68 23.71
N MET A 378 -7.19 13.35 24.35
CA MET A 378 -6.30 14.30 23.67
C MET A 378 -4.88 13.79 23.90
N ASN A 379 -4.22 13.36 22.83
CA ASN A 379 -2.84 12.93 22.94
C ASN A 379 -1.91 14.15 22.97
N THR A 380 -1.15 14.35 24.04
CA THR A 380 -0.15 15.44 24.15
C THR A 380 1.28 14.99 23.81
N ILE A 381 1.46 13.72 23.44
CA ILE A 381 2.79 13.14 23.23
C ILE A 381 3.31 13.48 21.83
N ASN A 382 4.49 14.08 21.79
CA ASN A 382 5.30 14.25 20.58
C ASN A 382 6.42 13.20 20.54
N ALA A 383 6.24 12.15 19.74
CA ALA A 383 7.24 11.13 19.47
C ALA A 383 7.09 10.64 18.02
N TYR A 384 7.96 11.10 17.12
CA TYR A 384 7.79 10.88 15.68
C TYR A 384 9.13 10.79 14.93
N TYR A 385 9.08 10.13 13.78
CA TYR A 385 10.14 10.18 12.78
C TYR A 385 9.96 11.41 11.89
N GLN A 386 11.04 12.12 11.65
CA GLN A 386 11.06 13.34 10.84
C GLN A 386 11.88 13.16 9.56
N TYR A 387 11.30 13.57 8.45
CA TYR A 387 11.91 13.57 7.13
C TYR A 387 11.94 15.00 6.61
N GLU A 388 13.08 15.39 6.06
CA GLU A 388 13.33 16.75 5.56
C GLU A 388 13.40 16.71 4.04
N ILE A 389 12.58 17.54 3.40
CA ILE A 389 12.56 17.73 1.95
C ILE A 389 12.98 19.16 1.69
N SER A 390 14.12 19.32 1.02
CA SER A 390 14.59 20.63 0.59
C SER A 390 13.76 21.10 -0.59
N LEU A 391 13.31 22.34 -0.57
CA LEU A 391 12.63 22.97 -1.71
C LEU A 391 13.51 24.04 -2.32
N ASN A 392 14.82 24.01 -2.09
CA ASN A 392 15.75 24.85 -2.84
C ASN A 392 15.85 24.33 -4.28
N GLU A 393 15.83 25.21 -5.28
CA GLU A 393 15.89 24.83 -6.70
C GLU A 393 17.08 23.92 -7.02
N ASN A 394 18.26 24.19 -6.44
CA ASN A 394 19.47 23.39 -6.64
C ASN A 394 19.39 21.96 -6.07
N ASP A 395 18.43 21.70 -5.19
CA ASP A 395 18.19 20.37 -4.60
C ASP A 395 17.10 19.59 -5.34
N LEU A 396 16.32 20.24 -6.22
CA LEU A 396 15.26 19.64 -7.03
C LEU A 396 15.83 18.95 -8.28
N VAL A 397 16.69 17.97 -8.06
CA VAL A 397 17.36 17.19 -9.11
C VAL A 397 17.14 15.70 -8.91
N LEU A 398 16.99 14.96 -10.02
CA LEU A 398 16.78 13.51 -10.02
C LEU A 398 17.89 12.79 -9.23
N GLY A 399 17.50 11.87 -8.34
CA GLY A 399 18.43 11.09 -7.51
C GLY A 399 18.89 11.78 -6.22
N LYS A 400 18.57 13.06 -6.03
CA LYS A 400 18.77 13.82 -4.77
C LYS A 400 17.42 14.08 -4.10
N ASN A 401 17.43 14.42 -2.82
CA ASN A 401 16.25 14.96 -2.12
C ASN A 401 14.99 14.06 -2.20
N TYR A 402 15.19 12.74 -2.22
CA TYR A 402 14.13 11.73 -2.39
C TYR A 402 13.40 11.76 -3.75
N ILE A 403 13.90 12.49 -4.75
CA ILE A 403 13.32 12.52 -6.10
C ILE A 403 13.77 11.27 -6.86
N VAL A 404 12.78 10.48 -7.30
CA VAL A 404 13.01 9.22 -8.04
C VAL A 404 12.63 9.30 -9.52
N ASP A 405 11.78 10.25 -9.89
CA ASP A 405 11.40 10.50 -11.27
C ASP A 405 11.07 11.99 -11.47
N THR A 406 11.19 12.46 -12.71
CA THR A 406 10.82 13.80 -13.13
C THR A 406 10.09 13.75 -14.46
N LYS A 407 8.95 14.43 -14.55
CA LYS A 407 8.13 14.45 -15.77
C LYS A 407 7.88 15.89 -16.20
N THR A 408 8.18 16.21 -17.45
CA THR A 408 7.82 17.50 -18.06
C THR A 408 6.62 17.27 -18.97
N THR A 409 5.51 17.95 -18.68
CA THR A 409 4.23 17.80 -19.38
C THR A 409 3.81 19.13 -19.99
N THR A 410 2.91 19.07 -20.97
CA THR A 410 2.28 20.25 -21.56
C THR A 410 0.86 20.36 -21.02
N ARG A 411 0.58 21.39 -20.22
CA ARG A 411 -0.77 21.70 -19.72
C ARG A 411 -1.48 22.62 -20.70
N GLN A 412 -2.66 22.21 -21.14
CA GLN A 412 -3.55 23.05 -21.93
C GLN A 412 -4.30 24.00 -20.98
N THR A 413 -4.02 25.30 -21.09
CA THR A 413 -4.74 26.33 -20.33
C THR A 413 -5.62 27.16 -21.26
N PRO A 414 -6.63 27.89 -20.73
CA PRO A 414 -7.46 28.78 -21.57
C PRO A 414 -6.68 29.79 -22.41
N LEU A 415 -5.48 30.22 -21.97
CA LEU A 415 -4.60 31.14 -22.70
C LEU A 415 -3.52 30.47 -23.57
N GLY A 416 -3.48 29.13 -23.62
CA GLY A 416 -2.54 28.36 -24.42
C GLY A 416 -1.77 27.32 -23.62
N ASP A 417 -0.82 26.66 -24.29
CA ASP A 417 -0.05 25.56 -23.72
C ASP A 417 1.09 26.06 -22.82
N LYS A 418 1.26 25.40 -21.67
CA LYS A 418 2.37 25.66 -20.74
C LYS A 418 3.16 24.40 -20.46
N GLN A 419 4.49 24.53 -20.41
CA GLN A 419 5.35 23.47 -19.89
C GLN A 419 5.28 23.45 -18.36
N ILE A 420 5.06 22.28 -17.80
CA ILE A 420 4.96 22.03 -16.37
C ILE A 420 5.89 20.87 -16.01
N LYS A 421 6.76 21.08 -15.03
CA LYS A 421 7.58 20.03 -14.46
C LYS A 421 6.95 19.46 -13.19
N TRP A 422 7.00 18.14 -13.07
CA TRP A 422 6.57 17.36 -11.93
C TRP A 422 7.73 16.53 -11.37
N TYR A 423 7.84 16.49 -10.05
CA TYR A 423 8.82 15.69 -9.32
C TYR A 423 8.11 14.58 -8.55
N GLN A 424 8.54 13.33 -8.74
CA GLN A 424 8.06 12.21 -7.92
C GLN A 424 8.97 12.06 -6.70
N PHE A 425 8.44 12.36 -5.53
CA PHE A 425 9.12 12.12 -4.26
C PHE A 425 8.78 10.71 -3.75
N ARG A 426 9.80 9.95 -3.35
CA ARG A 426 9.67 8.65 -2.70
C ARG A 426 10.54 8.60 -1.46
N ILE A 427 9.91 8.77 -0.29
CA ILE A 427 10.58 8.93 1.00
C ILE A 427 10.56 7.59 1.74
N PRO A 428 11.71 6.93 1.95
CA PRO A 428 11.77 5.68 2.70
C PRO A 428 11.53 5.93 4.19
N ILE A 429 10.56 5.24 4.80
CA ILE A 429 10.20 5.48 6.20
C ILE A 429 11.34 5.16 7.17
N LYS A 430 12.22 4.21 6.83
CA LYS A 430 13.34 3.83 7.71
C LYS A 430 14.41 4.92 7.86
N ASN A 431 14.47 5.90 6.96
CA ASN A 431 15.50 6.94 6.95
C ASN A 431 15.14 8.16 7.81
N GLY A 432 14.00 8.10 8.53
CA GLY A 432 13.51 9.18 9.35
C GLY A 432 14.34 9.38 10.60
N ARG A 433 14.49 10.64 11.02
CA ARG A 433 15.14 10.95 12.30
C ARG A 433 14.14 10.81 13.45
N SER A 434 14.49 10.04 14.47
CA SER A 434 13.70 9.96 15.70
C SER A 434 13.77 11.28 16.48
N ILE A 435 12.59 11.82 16.82
CA ILE A 435 12.39 12.96 17.72
C ILE A 435 11.42 12.48 18.81
N GLY A 436 11.67 12.83 20.07
CA GLY A 436 10.80 12.44 21.19
C GLY A 436 10.86 10.96 21.60
N GLY A 437 11.91 10.22 21.18
CA GLY A 437 12.19 8.88 21.70
C GLY A 437 11.43 7.72 21.04
N ILE A 438 10.83 7.92 19.85
CA ILE A 438 10.21 6.83 19.09
C ILE A 438 11.27 5.80 18.63
N SER A 439 10.93 4.51 18.72
CA SER A 439 11.87 3.41 18.45
C SER A 439 11.46 2.45 17.34
N ASN A 440 10.17 2.36 16.99
CA ASN A 440 9.67 1.45 15.96
C ASN A 440 8.43 2.02 15.23
N PHE A 441 7.98 1.28 14.22
CA PHE A 441 6.86 1.65 13.34
C PHE A 441 5.57 0.86 13.62
N ASN A 442 5.44 0.26 14.82
CA ASN A 442 4.27 -0.57 15.16
C ASN A 442 3.02 0.26 15.50
N ALA A 443 3.21 1.54 15.86
CA ALA A 443 2.14 2.41 16.30
C ALA A 443 2.32 3.85 15.77
N ILE A 444 2.13 4.02 14.46
CA ILE A 444 2.13 5.32 13.80
C ILE A 444 0.69 5.85 13.76
N ARG A 445 0.35 6.83 14.60
CA ARG A 445 -1.02 7.36 14.74
C ARG A 445 -1.30 8.57 13.86
N PHE A 446 -0.30 9.41 13.63
CA PHE A 446 -0.45 10.69 12.94
C PHE A 446 0.63 10.90 11.88
N MET A 447 0.25 11.66 10.86
CA MET A 447 1.16 12.24 9.89
C MET A 447 1.02 13.76 9.92
N ARG A 448 2.13 14.49 9.95
CA ARG A 448 2.16 15.96 9.84
C ARG A 448 3.01 16.41 8.66
N PHE A 449 2.48 17.35 7.89
CA PHE A 449 3.29 18.19 7.01
C PHE A 449 3.49 19.54 7.67
N PHE A 450 4.72 20.07 7.60
CA PHE A 450 4.95 21.46 7.95
C PHE A 450 5.99 22.12 7.07
N LEU A 451 5.78 23.39 6.78
CA LEU A 451 6.66 24.21 5.94
C LEU A 451 7.40 25.22 6.81
N THR A 452 8.64 25.52 6.44
CA THR A 452 9.44 26.58 7.08
C THR A 452 10.54 27.05 6.12
N ARG A 453 11.29 28.10 6.51
CA ARG A 453 12.41 28.68 5.74
C ARG A 453 12.04 29.34 4.40
N PHE A 454 10.76 29.57 4.13
CA PHE A 454 10.34 30.37 2.99
C PHE A 454 10.39 31.86 3.31
N LYS A 455 10.79 32.66 2.32
CA LYS A 455 10.75 34.14 2.37
C LYS A 455 9.65 34.72 1.48
N SER A 456 9.26 33.97 0.45
CA SER A 456 8.15 34.28 -0.46
C SER A 456 7.01 33.28 -0.26
N PRO A 457 5.75 33.64 -0.54
CA PRO A 457 4.67 32.67 -0.52
C PRO A 457 4.88 31.59 -1.58
N VAL A 458 4.33 30.41 -1.33
CA VAL A 458 4.48 29.23 -2.20
C VAL A 458 3.20 28.40 -2.19
N VAL A 459 2.88 27.79 -3.32
CA VAL A 459 1.78 26.80 -3.42
C VAL A 459 2.40 25.46 -3.83
N LEU A 460 2.41 24.49 -2.91
CA LEU A 460 2.84 23.12 -3.22
C LEU A 460 1.63 22.30 -3.63
N ARG A 461 1.55 21.92 -4.91
CA ARG A 461 0.46 21.09 -5.43
C ARG A 461 0.88 19.64 -5.44
N LEU A 462 0.31 18.85 -4.53
CA LEU A 462 0.69 17.46 -4.29
C LEU A 462 -0.38 16.52 -4.88
N ALA A 463 -0.01 15.73 -5.89
CA ALA A 463 -0.85 14.71 -6.49
C ALA A 463 -0.45 13.31 -6.00
N LYS A 464 -1.43 12.38 -5.94
CA LYS A 464 -1.25 10.98 -5.52
C LYS A 464 -0.36 10.84 -4.27
N ILE A 465 -0.78 11.44 -3.16
CA ILE A 465 -0.08 11.24 -1.89
C ILE A 465 -0.46 9.87 -1.37
N GLU A 466 0.51 8.98 -1.20
CA GLU A 466 0.28 7.56 -0.96
C GLU A 466 1.24 7.00 0.09
N LEU A 467 0.74 6.14 0.96
CA LEU A 467 1.56 5.18 1.70
C LEU A 467 1.71 3.93 0.86
N VAL A 468 2.93 3.56 0.50
CA VAL A 468 3.18 2.43 -0.39
C VAL A 468 3.49 1.18 0.43
N GLN A 469 2.57 0.21 0.36
CA GLN A 469 2.73 -1.13 0.91
C GLN A 469 3.47 -2.02 -0.10
N GLY A 470 4.56 -2.65 0.31
CA GLY A 470 5.23 -3.66 -0.51
C GLY A 470 4.69 -5.06 -0.23
N SER A 471 4.44 -5.88 -1.25
CA SER A 471 4.19 -7.33 -1.06
C SER A 471 5.48 -8.15 -1.00
N TRP A 472 6.56 -7.62 -1.56
CA TRP A 472 7.92 -8.17 -1.46
C TRP A 472 8.69 -7.52 -0.31
N ILE A 473 9.36 -8.35 0.49
CA ILE A 473 10.05 -7.93 1.71
C ILE A 473 11.56 -7.91 1.46
N ARG A 474 12.23 -6.81 1.78
CA ARG A 474 13.70 -6.72 1.70
C ARG A 474 14.38 -7.72 2.64
N ALA A 475 15.34 -8.47 2.10
CA ALA A 475 16.24 -9.27 2.92
C ALA A 475 17.23 -8.34 3.63
N LEU A 476 17.14 -8.26 4.96
CA LEU A 476 18.02 -7.42 5.80
C LEU A 476 19.37 -8.07 6.11
N ARG A 477 19.60 -9.27 5.58
CA ARG A 477 20.83 -10.05 5.78
C ARG A 477 21.48 -10.28 4.42
N ASN A 478 22.80 -10.38 4.42
CA ASN A 478 23.52 -10.78 3.22
C ASN A 478 23.10 -12.20 2.79
N ILE A 479 22.77 -12.35 1.51
CA ILE A 479 22.35 -13.63 0.93
C ILE A 479 23.62 -14.37 0.52
N HIS A 480 24.18 -15.13 1.45
CA HIS A 480 25.36 -15.95 1.20
C HIS A 480 25.00 -17.35 0.74
N GLU A 481 25.88 -17.95 -0.07
CA GLU A 481 25.71 -19.31 -0.56
C GLU A 481 26.26 -20.37 0.42
N ASN A 482 27.21 -20.01 1.31
CA ASN A 482 27.95 -20.98 2.15
C ASN A 482 28.27 -20.55 3.61
N THR A 483 27.82 -19.39 4.11
CA THR A 483 28.24 -18.87 5.42
C THR A 483 27.18 -19.09 6.52
N PRO A 484 27.54 -19.37 7.79
CA PRO A 484 26.58 -19.54 8.89
C PRO A 484 25.79 -18.26 9.22
N GLU A 485 24.52 -18.45 9.60
CA GLU A 485 23.39 -17.50 9.68
C GLU A 485 23.53 -16.25 10.57
N ASN A 486 24.60 -16.08 11.36
CA ASN A 486 24.54 -15.25 12.57
C ASN A 486 25.46 -14.01 12.64
N LYS A 487 26.12 -13.58 11.56
CA LYS A 487 27.06 -12.43 11.63
C LYS A 487 26.87 -11.28 10.64
N ASP A 488 25.89 -11.33 9.73
CA ASP A 488 25.90 -10.43 8.58
C ASP A 488 24.55 -9.75 8.32
N VAL A 489 24.06 -9.06 9.34
CA VAL A 489 22.98 -8.07 9.18
C VAL A 489 23.56 -6.88 8.43
N LEU A 490 22.87 -6.45 7.37
CA LEU A 490 23.28 -5.30 6.59
C LEU A 490 23.36 -4.06 7.48
N ASP A 491 24.46 -3.31 7.39
CA ASP A 491 24.55 -2.01 8.03
C ASP A 491 23.60 -0.99 7.37
N ASP A 492 23.42 0.17 8.02
CA ASP A 492 22.49 1.19 7.55
C ASP A 492 22.88 1.73 6.16
N VAL A 493 24.17 1.73 5.82
CA VAL A 493 24.67 2.19 4.52
C VAL A 493 24.29 1.21 3.42
N ALA A 494 24.54 -0.09 3.62
CA ALA A 494 24.16 -1.15 2.70
C ALA A 494 22.63 -1.25 2.53
N GLN A 495 21.87 -1.05 3.61
CA GLN A 495 20.41 -0.97 3.53
C GLN A 495 19.93 0.26 2.76
N SER A 496 20.56 1.43 2.93
CA SER A 496 20.22 2.64 2.20
C SER A 496 20.59 2.57 0.71
N ASN A 497 21.59 1.76 0.36
CA ASN A 497 22.04 1.54 -1.01
C ASN A 497 21.20 0.51 -1.78
N PHE A 498 20.25 -0.17 -1.12
CA PHE A 498 19.33 -1.11 -1.75
C PHE A 498 17.89 -0.61 -1.66
N LYS A 499 17.32 -0.29 -2.82
CA LYS A 499 15.95 0.22 -2.95
C LYS A 499 15.08 -0.78 -3.71
N ILE A 500 13.85 -0.92 -3.25
CA ILE A 500 12.78 -1.67 -3.90
C ILE A 500 11.76 -0.65 -4.43
N GLY A 501 11.20 -0.91 -5.60
CA GLY A 501 10.19 -0.09 -6.22
C GLY A 501 9.32 -0.89 -7.16
N VAL A 502 8.40 -0.21 -7.82
CA VAL A 502 7.81 -0.69 -9.08
C VAL A 502 8.09 0.30 -10.18
N VAL A 503 8.11 -0.21 -11.40
CA VAL A 503 8.04 0.57 -12.63
C VAL A 503 6.81 0.10 -13.40
N ASN A 504 6.03 1.03 -13.94
CA ASN A 504 4.75 0.68 -14.57
C ASN A 504 4.45 1.53 -15.81
N ILE A 505 3.50 1.05 -16.61
CA ILE A 505 3.13 1.67 -17.89
C ILE A 505 2.31 2.97 -17.72
N GLU A 506 1.69 3.21 -16.57
CA GLU A 506 0.89 4.41 -16.34
C GLU A 506 1.71 5.62 -15.86
N GLU A 507 2.79 5.38 -15.12
CA GLU A 507 3.61 6.40 -14.45
C GLU A 507 4.99 6.57 -15.10
N ASN A 508 5.59 5.48 -15.62
CA ASN A 508 6.99 5.45 -16.05
C ASN A 508 7.17 5.21 -17.56
N GLU A 509 6.14 5.44 -18.37
CA GLU A 509 6.16 5.23 -19.82
C GLU A 509 7.14 6.14 -20.55
N ASN A 510 7.45 7.30 -19.97
CA ASN A 510 8.37 8.31 -20.50
C ASN A 510 9.62 8.49 -19.61
N ARG A 511 9.89 7.53 -18.71
CA ARG A 511 11.06 7.54 -17.83
C ARG A 511 12.36 7.64 -18.65
N THR A 512 13.35 8.35 -18.10
CA THR A 512 14.71 8.47 -18.64
C THR A 512 15.71 7.81 -17.68
N PRO A 513 16.73 7.05 -18.15
CA PRO A 513 17.13 6.84 -19.55
C PRO A 513 16.36 5.77 -20.31
N ILE A 514 15.71 4.83 -19.62
CA ILE A 514 14.92 3.75 -20.23
C ILE A 514 13.44 3.93 -19.87
N PRO A 515 12.54 4.04 -20.86
CA PRO A 515 11.11 4.05 -20.61
C PRO A 515 10.62 2.66 -20.25
N TYR A 516 9.55 2.59 -19.47
CA TYR A 516 8.89 1.31 -19.22
C TYR A 516 8.00 0.91 -20.41
N VAL A 517 8.23 -0.30 -20.92
CA VAL A 517 7.46 -0.93 -22.00
C VAL A 517 7.12 -2.34 -21.58
N MET A 518 5.89 -2.80 -21.83
CA MET A 518 5.46 -4.16 -21.50
C MET A 518 6.38 -5.20 -22.15
N PRO A 519 6.60 -6.36 -21.48
CA PRO A 519 7.36 -7.44 -22.07
C PRO A 519 6.76 -7.94 -23.40
N PRO A 520 7.59 -8.54 -24.29
CA PRO A 520 7.09 -9.11 -25.53
C PRO A 520 5.94 -10.10 -25.30
N ASP A 521 4.95 -10.07 -26.19
CA ASP A 521 3.74 -10.91 -26.17
C ASP A 521 2.77 -10.70 -24.99
N ILE A 522 3.10 -9.83 -24.03
CA ILE A 522 2.22 -9.44 -22.93
C ILE A 522 1.28 -8.34 -23.37
N GLN A 523 0.02 -8.42 -22.94
CA GLN A 523 -1.00 -7.41 -23.17
C GLN A 523 -1.62 -7.00 -21.84
N ARG A 524 -1.95 -5.71 -21.71
CA ARG A 524 -2.67 -5.20 -20.55
C ARG A 524 -3.98 -5.94 -20.38
N GLU A 525 -4.29 -6.33 -19.16
CA GLU A 525 -5.58 -6.93 -18.83
C GLU A 525 -6.72 -5.96 -19.13
N GLN A 526 -7.83 -6.51 -19.61
CA GLN A 526 -9.01 -5.74 -19.97
C GLN A 526 -10.11 -5.96 -18.94
N MET A 527 -10.57 -4.87 -18.32
CA MET A 527 -11.73 -4.87 -17.46
C MET A 527 -12.91 -4.23 -18.19
N ARG A 528 -14.10 -4.77 -17.99
CA ARG A 528 -15.33 -4.10 -18.43
C ARG A 528 -15.65 -2.97 -17.45
N GLY A 529 -15.67 -1.74 -17.95
CA GLY A 529 -16.09 -0.56 -17.21
C GLY A 529 -17.61 -0.44 -17.14
N SER A 530 -18.12 0.74 -16.80
CA SER A 530 -19.55 1.00 -16.76
C SER A 530 -20.14 0.99 -18.19
N GLY A 531 -21.06 0.06 -18.46
CA GLY A 531 -21.72 -0.07 -19.76
C GLY A 531 -20.93 -0.97 -20.72
N THR A 532 -20.57 -0.45 -21.90
CA THR A 532 -19.85 -1.18 -22.96
C THR A 532 -18.38 -0.77 -23.11
N SER A 533 -17.86 0.07 -22.21
CA SER A 533 -16.45 0.49 -22.22
C SER A 533 -15.54 -0.67 -21.79
N ILE A 534 -14.40 -0.79 -22.46
CA ILE A 534 -13.31 -1.67 -22.08
C ILE A 534 -12.18 -0.76 -21.60
N GLN A 535 -11.66 -1.06 -20.42
CA GLN A 535 -10.53 -0.35 -19.83
C GLN A 535 -9.35 -1.30 -19.71
N LYS A 536 -8.16 -0.81 -20.01
CA LYS A 536 -6.93 -1.55 -19.73
C LYS A 536 -6.45 -1.26 -18.30
N GLN A 537 -6.16 -2.31 -17.56
CA GLN A 537 -5.54 -2.22 -16.24
C GLN A 537 -4.09 -1.80 -16.36
N ASN A 538 -3.51 -1.31 -15.25
CA ASN A 538 -2.08 -1.04 -15.20
C ASN A 538 -1.28 -2.33 -15.50
N GLU A 539 -0.02 -2.17 -15.85
CA GLU A 539 0.94 -3.27 -15.95
C GLU A 539 2.26 -2.80 -15.32
N GLN A 540 2.82 -3.59 -14.41
CA GLN A 540 3.96 -3.18 -13.60
C GLN A 540 4.96 -4.29 -13.31
N SER A 541 6.22 -3.89 -13.14
CA SER A 541 7.32 -4.77 -12.76
C SER A 541 7.88 -4.40 -11.39
N LEU A 542 8.39 -5.40 -10.67
CA LEU A 542 9.20 -5.20 -9.47
C LEU A 542 10.57 -4.66 -9.87
N SER A 543 10.99 -3.54 -9.29
CA SER A 543 12.30 -2.93 -9.50
C SER A 543 13.20 -3.07 -8.25
N LEU A 544 14.42 -3.57 -8.48
CA LEU A 544 15.49 -3.66 -7.49
C LEU A 544 16.67 -2.76 -7.91
N ALA A 545 16.84 -1.63 -7.23
CA ALA A 545 17.94 -0.71 -7.47
C ALA A 545 19.04 -0.87 -6.41
N VAL A 546 20.25 -1.15 -6.86
CA VAL A 546 21.45 -1.28 -6.02
C VAL A 546 22.46 -0.18 -6.35
N LYS A 547 23.12 0.35 -5.31
CA LYS A 547 24.20 1.33 -5.45
C LYS A 547 25.47 0.80 -4.81
N ASN A 548 26.59 0.85 -5.53
CA ASN A 548 27.91 0.40 -5.07
C ASN A 548 27.87 -1.02 -4.46
N LEU A 549 27.18 -1.96 -5.11
CA LEU A 549 27.09 -3.35 -4.65
C LEU A 549 28.48 -4.00 -4.71
N PRO A 550 29.05 -4.49 -3.59
CA PRO A 550 30.36 -5.10 -3.60
C PRO A 550 30.40 -6.40 -4.41
N ALA A 551 31.54 -6.68 -5.05
CA ALA A 551 31.72 -7.92 -5.81
C ALA A 551 31.51 -9.16 -4.93
N GLY A 552 30.78 -10.14 -5.47
CA GLY A 552 30.39 -11.37 -4.78
C GLY A 552 29.16 -11.24 -3.88
N GLU A 553 28.73 -10.03 -3.53
CA GLU A 553 27.57 -9.83 -2.68
C GLU A 553 26.24 -9.90 -3.45
N THR A 554 25.19 -10.33 -2.74
CA THR A 554 23.83 -10.42 -3.27
C THR A 554 22.88 -9.60 -2.39
N ARG A 555 21.99 -8.84 -3.04
CA ARG A 555 20.84 -8.18 -2.41
C ARG A 555 19.57 -8.72 -3.02
N GLY A 556 18.50 -8.80 -2.24
CA GLY A 556 17.27 -9.36 -2.75
C GLY A 556 16.08 -9.10 -1.85
N VAL A 557 14.93 -9.47 -2.38
CA VAL A 557 13.63 -9.39 -1.75
C VAL A 557 12.99 -10.76 -1.79
N TYR A 558 12.14 -11.05 -0.83
CA TYR A 558 11.43 -12.32 -0.76
C TYR A 558 9.94 -12.12 -0.54
N LYS A 559 9.17 -13.10 -0.98
CA LYS A 559 7.73 -13.19 -0.77
C LYS A 559 7.40 -14.58 -0.27
N ASN A 560 6.52 -14.62 0.73
CA ASN A 560 5.95 -15.87 1.19
C ASN A 560 4.80 -16.26 0.27
N VAL A 561 4.84 -17.49 -0.22
CA VAL A 561 3.88 -18.03 -1.17
C VAL A 561 3.44 -19.43 -0.71
N SER A 562 2.44 -20.01 -1.36
CA SER A 562 2.06 -21.41 -1.16
C SER A 562 1.81 -22.00 -2.54
N GLN A 563 2.85 -22.56 -3.14
CA GLN A 563 2.81 -23.02 -4.54
C GLN A 563 3.26 -24.48 -4.68
N ASP A 564 2.50 -25.24 -5.47
CA ASP A 564 2.88 -26.57 -5.96
C ASP A 564 3.26 -26.49 -7.44
N LEU A 565 4.56 -26.64 -7.72
CA LEU A 565 5.10 -26.50 -9.07
C LEU A 565 5.21 -27.84 -9.82
N ARG A 566 4.74 -28.97 -9.25
CA ARG A 566 4.94 -30.29 -9.85
C ARG A 566 4.16 -30.53 -11.14
N MET A 567 3.03 -29.85 -11.30
CA MET A 567 2.14 -30.02 -12.45
C MET A 567 2.55 -29.18 -13.66
N TYR A 568 3.71 -28.52 -13.59
CA TYR A 568 4.23 -27.61 -14.61
C TYR A 568 5.63 -28.06 -15.05
N GLU A 569 5.96 -27.78 -16.30
CA GLU A 569 7.28 -28.13 -16.85
C GLU A 569 8.30 -27.01 -16.69
N LYS A 570 7.85 -25.75 -16.88
CA LYS A 570 8.72 -24.58 -16.94
C LYS A 570 8.26 -23.50 -15.97
N LEU A 571 9.21 -22.80 -15.37
CA LEU A 571 9.02 -21.52 -14.70
C LEU A 571 9.74 -20.44 -15.53
N LYS A 572 9.02 -19.35 -15.83
CA LYS A 572 9.50 -18.23 -16.65
C LYS A 572 9.34 -16.91 -15.91
N ILE A 573 10.32 -16.01 -16.05
CA ILE A 573 10.29 -14.66 -15.48
C ILE A 573 11.08 -13.73 -16.41
N PHE A 574 10.48 -12.61 -16.83
CA PHE A 574 11.21 -11.60 -17.59
C PHE A 574 12.11 -10.78 -16.67
N VAL A 575 13.30 -10.45 -17.18
CA VAL A 575 14.30 -9.68 -16.43
C VAL A 575 14.90 -8.57 -17.30
N HIS A 576 14.92 -7.36 -16.75
CA HIS A 576 15.59 -6.21 -17.34
C HIS A 576 16.76 -5.79 -16.44
N SER A 577 17.80 -5.20 -17.01
CA SER A 577 18.94 -4.65 -16.26
C SER A 577 19.44 -3.36 -16.91
N GLU A 578 19.57 -2.30 -16.12
CA GLU A 578 20.13 -1.01 -16.54
C GLU A 578 21.19 -0.49 -15.57
N ALA A 579 22.08 0.35 -16.08
CA ALA A 579 23.09 1.05 -15.27
C ALA A 579 22.46 2.23 -14.52
N VAL A 580 22.90 2.47 -13.28
CA VAL A 580 22.43 3.59 -12.46
C VAL A 580 23.53 4.64 -12.31
N GLY A 581 23.23 5.89 -12.65
CA GLY A 581 24.21 6.99 -12.57
C GLY A 581 25.28 6.85 -13.65
N ASN A 582 26.55 7.08 -13.31
CA ASN A 582 27.69 7.00 -14.25
C ASN A 582 28.46 5.68 -14.12
N ASP A 583 27.80 4.60 -13.69
CA ASP A 583 28.41 3.27 -13.57
C ASP A 583 28.76 2.68 -14.94
N ASP A 584 29.98 2.15 -15.11
CA ASP A 584 30.42 1.45 -16.34
C ASP A 584 29.98 -0.02 -16.30
N LEU A 585 28.69 -0.24 -16.07
CA LEU A 585 28.10 -1.57 -16.02
C LEU A 585 28.20 -2.25 -17.40
N LYS A 586 28.70 -3.48 -17.44
CA LYS A 586 28.84 -4.30 -18.66
C LYS A 586 27.94 -5.53 -18.60
N ASP A 587 27.82 -6.20 -19.74
CA ASP A 587 27.14 -7.48 -19.82
C ASP A 587 27.83 -8.50 -18.90
N ASP A 588 27.02 -9.27 -18.17
CA ASP A 588 27.41 -10.32 -17.21
C ASP A 588 27.99 -9.84 -15.87
N ASP A 589 28.17 -8.53 -15.64
CA ASP A 589 28.65 -7.98 -14.35
C ASP A 589 27.63 -8.22 -13.21
N LEU A 590 26.33 -8.09 -13.53
CA LEU A 590 25.23 -8.40 -12.63
C LEU A 590 24.59 -9.74 -12.99
N VAL A 591 24.18 -10.47 -11.95
CA VAL A 591 23.49 -11.75 -12.05
C VAL A 591 22.17 -11.66 -11.30
N ALA A 592 21.06 -11.94 -11.98
CA ALA A 592 19.78 -12.14 -11.31
C ALA A 592 19.76 -13.49 -10.59
N VAL A 593 19.25 -13.50 -9.37
CA VAL A 593 19.17 -14.67 -8.50
C VAL A 593 17.70 -14.96 -8.20
N LEU A 594 17.24 -16.15 -8.58
CA LEU A 594 15.96 -16.70 -8.12
C LEU A 594 16.26 -17.80 -7.10
N ARG A 595 15.74 -17.68 -5.88
CA ARG A 595 15.80 -18.73 -4.87
C ARG A 595 14.38 -19.14 -4.47
N MET A 596 14.08 -20.44 -4.46
CA MET A 596 12.75 -20.94 -4.11
C MET A 596 12.82 -22.24 -3.32
N GLY A 597 12.00 -22.35 -2.27
CA GLY A 597 12.04 -23.48 -1.36
C GLY A 597 11.08 -23.37 -0.18
N SER A 598 11.32 -24.17 0.86
CA SER A 598 10.56 -24.07 2.12
C SER A 598 11.04 -22.93 3.02
N ASP A 599 12.27 -22.47 2.79
CA ASP A 599 12.92 -21.35 3.47
C ASP A 599 14.02 -20.77 2.55
N LEU A 600 14.66 -19.70 3.00
CA LEU A 600 15.70 -19.00 2.24
C LEU A 600 17.12 -19.50 2.53
N ASP A 601 17.35 -20.24 3.61
CA ASP A 601 18.69 -20.42 4.17
C ASP A 601 19.19 -21.88 4.15
N ALA A 602 18.28 -22.84 4.33
CA ALA A 602 18.59 -24.24 4.52
C ALA A 602 18.07 -25.14 3.40
N HIS A 603 16.90 -24.85 2.84
CA HIS A 603 16.17 -25.76 1.94
C HIS A 603 15.60 -25.03 0.73
N TYR A 604 16.46 -24.84 -0.28
CA TYR A 604 16.11 -24.10 -1.49
C TYR A 604 16.79 -24.62 -2.75
N TYR A 605 16.13 -24.37 -3.88
CA TYR A 605 16.75 -24.31 -5.20
C TYR A 605 17.18 -22.87 -5.47
N GLN A 606 18.32 -22.67 -6.13
CA GLN A 606 18.80 -21.36 -6.58
C GLN A 606 19.11 -21.43 -8.07
N VAL A 607 18.65 -20.44 -8.83
CA VAL A 607 18.97 -20.25 -10.23
C VAL A 607 19.62 -18.87 -10.39
N GLU A 608 20.77 -18.84 -11.05
CA GLU A 608 21.52 -17.62 -11.36
C GLU A 608 21.47 -17.38 -12.88
N LEU A 609 21.13 -16.17 -13.30
CA LEU A 609 21.08 -15.71 -14.69
C LEU A 609 21.99 -14.47 -14.85
N PRO A 610 23.13 -14.57 -15.53
CA PRO A 610 23.93 -13.39 -15.90
C PRO A 610 23.12 -12.45 -16.79
N LEU A 611 23.15 -11.16 -16.46
CA LEU A 611 22.31 -10.15 -17.07
C LEU A 611 23.06 -9.46 -18.21
N LYS A 612 22.39 -9.35 -19.35
CA LYS A 612 22.74 -8.44 -20.43
C LYS A 612 22.13 -7.08 -20.14
N LYS A 613 22.94 -6.04 -20.14
CA LYS A 613 22.46 -4.68 -19.85
C LYS A 613 21.65 -4.16 -21.04
N THR A 614 20.67 -3.32 -20.77
CA THR A 614 20.02 -2.52 -21.80
C THR A 614 20.81 -1.23 -21.98
N ASP A 615 21.06 -0.86 -23.23
CA ASP A 615 21.75 0.38 -23.56
C ASP A 615 20.80 1.57 -23.41
N TRP A 616 21.33 2.69 -22.90
CA TRP A 616 20.56 3.91 -22.71
C TRP A 616 19.94 4.39 -24.02
N GLY A 617 18.67 4.80 -23.95
CA GLY A 617 17.89 5.22 -25.12
C GLY A 617 17.18 4.08 -25.86
N ALA A 618 17.29 2.83 -25.41
CA ALA A 618 16.46 1.73 -25.91
C ALA A 618 14.97 2.04 -25.69
N LYS A 619 14.13 1.68 -26.66
CA LYS A 619 12.67 1.97 -26.63
C LYS A 619 11.79 0.80 -27.01
N THR A 620 12.36 -0.29 -27.53
CA THR A 620 11.59 -1.45 -27.96
C THR A 620 11.56 -2.53 -26.89
N ALA A 621 10.46 -3.30 -26.83
CA ALA A 621 10.30 -4.36 -25.84
C ALA A 621 11.44 -5.41 -25.88
N THR A 622 11.96 -5.74 -27.06
CA THR A 622 13.04 -6.72 -27.23
C THR A 622 14.42 -6.20 -26.82
N GLU A 623 14.65 -4.89 -26.88
CA GLU A 623 15.89 -4.25 -26.40
C GLU A 623 15.88 -4.08 -24.87
N ILE A 624 14.69 -3.87 -24.29
CA ILE A 624 14.52 -3.70 -22.84
C ILE A 624 14.50 -5.06 -22.14
N TRP A 625 13.69 -6.01 -22.61
CA TRP A 625 13.54 -7.34 -22.01
C TRP A 625 14.46 -8.38 -22.67
N ARG A 626 15.77 -8.14 -22.57
CA ARG A 626 16.81 -9.03 -23.16
C ARG A 626 17.03 -10.32 -22.37
N ASN A 627 16.64 -10.36 -21.10
CA ASN A 627 16.92 -11.47 -20.21
C ASN A 627 15.61 -12.14 -19.78
N GLU A 628 15.62 -13.46 -19.68
CA GLU A 628 14.48 -14.24 -19.18
C GLU A 628 14.99 -15.47 -18.43
N PHE A 629 14.45 -15.71 -17.25
CA PHE A 629 14.57 -17.04 -16.64
C PHE A 629 13.72 -18.01 -17.44
N GLN A 630 14.30 -19.09 -17.95
CA GLN A 630 13.55 -20.22 -18.51
C GLN A 630 14.00 -21.50 -17.79
N ILE A 631 13.32 -21.82 -16.69
CA ILE A 631 13.75 -22.86 -15.76
C ILE A 631 12.94 -24.13 -16.02
N ASP A 632 13.63 -25.20 -16.38
CA ASP A 632 13.05 -26.54 -16.46
C ASP A 632 12.97 -27.15 -15.05
N LEU A 633 11.74 -27.31 -14.54
CA LEU A 633 11.47 -27.79 -13.19
C LEU A 633 11.89 -29.26 -13.02
N LYS A 634 11.87 -30.07 -14.08
CA LYS A 634 12.37 -31.46 -14.06
C LYS A 634 13.88 -31.49 -13.88
N LYS A 635 14.63 -30.49 -14.37
CA LYS A 635 16.09 -30.38 -14.12
C LYS A 635 16.41 -30.10 -12.65
N LEU A 636 15.60 -29.30 -11.95
CA LEU A 636 15.77 -29.06 -10.51
C LEU A 636 15.61 -30.35 -9.70
N ALA A 637 14.60 -31.16 -10.03
CA ALA A 637 14.41 -32.47 -9.42
C ALA A 637 15.61 -33.41 -9.69
N ARG A 638 16.10 -33.45 -10.93
CA ARG A 638 17.31 -34.21 -11.30
C ARG A 638 18.54 -33.75 -10.54
N LEU A 639 18.70 -32.44 -10.32
CA LEU A 639 19.85 -31.89 -9.58
C LEU A 639 19.92 -32.43 -8.14
N LYS A 640 18.76 -32.60 -7.48
CA LYS A 640 18.67 -33.22 -6.14
C LYS A 640 19.12 -34.68 -6.16
N ILE A 641 18.75 -35.42 -7.21
CA ILE A 641 19.16 -36.81 -7.42
C ILE A 641 20.67 -36.90 -7.70
N ASP A 642 21.20 -36.03 -8.56
CA ASP A 642 22.62 -36.04 -8.92
C ASP A 642 23.50 -35.68 -7.72
N ARG A 643 23.08 -34.72 -6.89
CA ARG A 643 23.72 -34.48 -5.60
C ARG A 643 23.75 -35.75 -4.75
N TYR A 644 22.63 -36.47 -4.66
CA TYR A 644 22.54 -37.70 -3.87
C TYR A 644 23.51 -38.77 -4.40
N LYS A 645 23.61 -38.94 -5.72
CA LYS A 645 24.57 -39.86 -6.35
C LYS A 645 26.02 -39.49 -6.03
N VAL A 646 26.36 -38.20 -6.09
CA VAL A 646 27.73 -37.70 -5.85
C VAL A 646 28.11 -37.74 -4.37
N ARG A 647 27.18 -37.40 -3.46
CA ARG A 647 27.48 -37.22 -2.03
C ARG A 647 26.91 -38.32 -1.12
N GLY A 648 26.20 -39.31 -1.65
CA GLY A 648 25.57 -40.38 -0.87
C GLY A 648 24.58 -39.89 0.19
N GLY A 649 23.92 -38.75 -0.05
CA GLY A 649 23.02 -38.10 0.91
C GLY A 649 23.70 -37.34 2.05
N LYS A 650 25.03 -37.40 2.19
CA LYS A 650 25.80 -36.60 3.16
C LYS A 650 25.96 -35.15 2.69
N ASN A 651 26.21 -34.23 3.62
CA ASN A 651 26.45 -32.81 3.34
C ASN A 651 25.36 -32.16 2.47
N SER A 652 24.09 -32.52 2.70
CA SER A 652 22.94 -31.90 2.05
C SER A 652 22.77 -30.43 2.45
N HIS A 653 23.26 -30.04 3.63
CA HIS A 653 23.29 -28.66 4.11
C HIS A 653 24.26 -27.75 3.31
N LEU A 654 25.15 -28.31 2.50
CA LEU A 654 26.03 -27.55 1.60
C LEU A 654 25.39 -27.43 0.22
N ILE A 655 25.54 -26.26 -0.39
CA ILE A 655 25.06 -26.02 -1.75
C ILE A 655 25.72 -26.99 -2.77
N PHE A 656 24.94 -27.41 -3.76
CA PHE A 656 25.37 -28.29 -4.84
C PHE A 656 24.84 -27.80 -6.20
N PRO A 657 25.68 -27.68 -7.25
CA PRO A 657 27.14 -27.81 -7.22
C PRO A 657 27.78 -26.81 -6.26
N ALA A 658 29.01 -27.09 -5.82
CA ALA A 658 29.73 -26.19 -4.91
C ALA A 658 30.08 -24.88 -5.64
N VAL A 659 30.11 -23.78 -4.89
CA VAL A 659 30.51 -22.45 -5.39
C VAL A 659 32.03 -22.43 -5.51
N LYS A 660 32.56 -21.98 -6.64
CA LYS A 660 34.00 -21.80 -6.84
C LYS A 660 34.30 -20.31 -6.86
N GLU A 661 35.34 -19.90 -6.13
CA GLU A 661 35.83 -18.53 -6.15
C GLU A 661 36.40 -18.19 -7.54
N GLY A 662 36.08 -16.99 -8.06
CA GLY A 662 36.48 -16.57 -9.41
C GLY A 662 35.75 -17.29 -10.57
N GLU A 663 34.68 -18.03 -10.29
CA GLU A 663 33.87 -18.69 -11.34
C GLU A 663 33.16 -17.67 -12.22
N LYS A 664 33.37 -17.74 -13.54
CA LYS A 664 32.72 -16.83 -14.49
C LYS A 664 31.18 -16.89 -14.38
N PRO A 665 30.49 -15.75 -14.48
CA PRO A 665 29.03 -15.71 -14.54
C PRO A 665 28.51 -16.62 -15.65
N MET A 666 27.61 -17.54 -15.31
CA MET A 666 26.93 -18.41 -16.27
C MET A 666 25.58 -18.86 -15.73
N TYR A 667 24.63 -19.15 -16.62
CA TYR A 667 23.34 -19.71 -16.23
C TYR A 667 23.54 -21.04 -15.48
N ARG A 668 23.10 -21.11 -14.22
CA ARG A 668 23.34 -22.27 -13.35
C ARG A 668 22.19 -22.52 -12.39
N MET A 669 22.03 -23.80 -12.05
CA MET A 669 21.07 -24.27 -11.06
C MET A 669 21.82 -24.92 -9.90
N ARG A 670 21.45 -24.56 -8.68
CA ARG A 670 22.02 -25.07 -7.43
C ARG A 670 20.90 -25.56 -6.49
N VAL A 671 21.23 -26.48 -5.59
CA VAL A 671 20.34 -27.04 -4.57
C VAL A 671 21.04 -27.11 -3.22
N LYS A 672 20.40 -26.62 -2.16
CA LYS A 672 20.81 -26.76 -0.77
C LYS A 672 19.68 -27.38 0.04
N GLY A 673 20.00 -28.36 0.89
CA GLY A 673 19.03 -29.05 1.75
C GLY A 673 18.05 -29.95 1.01
N PHE A 674 16.79 -30.00 1.45
CA PHE A 674 15.76 -30.86 0.87
C PHE A 674 14.53 -30.08 0.37
N PRO A 675 14.70 -29.08 -0.52
CA PRO A 675 13.58 -28.34 -1.06
C PRO A 675 12.60 -29.27 -1.79
N ASN A 676 11.34 -28.87 -1.79
CA ASN A 676 10.24 -29.63 -2.36
C ASN A 676 9.44 -28.73 -3.31
N LEU A 677 9.34 -29.14 -4.59
CA LEU A 677 8.53 -28.42 -5.57
C LEU A 677 7.03 -28.46 -5.25
N ALA A 678 6.58 -29.41 -4.43
CA ALA A 678 5.21 -29.51 -3.96
C ALA A 678 4.81 -28.45 -2.93
N ASN A 679 5.79 -27.81 -2.29
CA ASN A 679 5.55 -26.93 -1.15
C ASN A 679 6.60 -25.81 -1.14
N ILE A 680 6.54 -24.97 -2.17
CA ILE A 680 7.32 -23.74 -2.21
C ILE A 680 6.62 -22.74 -1.30
N LYS A 681 7.30 -22.38 -0.21
CA LYS A 681 6.82 -21.43 0.80
C LYS A 681 7.40 -20.05 0.67
N THR A 682 8.59 -19.96 0.08
CA THR A 682 9.28 -18.68 -0.09
C THR A 682 9.96 -18.64 -1.45
N ILE A 683 9.80 -17.51 -2.12
CA ILE A 683 10.51 -17.14 -3.34
C ILE A 683 11.32 -15.88 -3.03
N LEU A 684 12.57 -15.85 -3.45
CA LEU A 684 13.47 -14.69 -3.38
C LEU A 684 13.96 -14.35 -4.76
N LEU A 685 13.90 -13.05 -5.06
CA LEU A 685 14.46 -12.43 -6.26
C LEU A 685 15.57 -11.49 -5.82
N GLY A 686 16.72 -11.56 -6.48
CA GLY A 686 17.87 -10.76 -6.08
C GLY A 686 18.80 -10.43 -7.22
N VAL A 687 19.75 -9.56 -6.91
CA VAL A 687 20.82 -9.08 -7.78
C VAL A 687 22.14 -9.35 -7.07
N LYS A 688 23.03 -10.05 -7.77
CA LYS A 688 24.39 -10.39 -7.34
C LYS A 688 25.38 -9.66 -8.22
N ASN A 689 26.36 -9.00 -7.63
CA ASN A 689 27.52 -8.52 -8.38
C ASN A 689 28.48 -9.70 -8.56
N ALA A 690 28.73 -10.09 -9.81
CA ALA A 690 29.58 -11.22 -10.17
C ALA A 690 30.81 -10.80 -10.98
N ASP A 691 31.17 -9.51 -10.96
CA ASP A 691 32.36 -9.01 -11.63
C ASP A 691 33.63 -9.70 -11.08
N PRO A 692 34.35 -10.45 -11.93
CA PRO A 692 35.58 -11.14 -11.52
C PRO A 692 36.74 -10.19 -11.20
N SER A 693 36.66 -8.92 -11.60
CA SER A 693 37.69 -7.90 -11.32
C SER A 693 37.63 -7.38 -9.88
N GLY A 694 36.50 -7.59 -9.20
CA GLY A 694 36.26 -7.10 -7.84
C GLY A 694 35.71 -5.67 -7.79
N ALA A 695 35.26 -5.09 -8.92
CA ALA A 695 34.68 -3.75 -8.91
C ALA A 695 33.28 -3.75 -8.31
N ASN A 696 32.91 -2.62 -7.72
CA ASN A 696 31.55 -2.39 -7.23
C ASN A 696 30.69 -1.86 -8.37
N HIS A 697 29.45 -2.34 -8.46
CA HIS A 697 28.53 -1.93 -9.51
C HIS A 697 27.21 -1.38 -8.95
N SER A 698 26.64 -0.44 -9.69
CA SER A 698 25.33 0.15 -9.45
C SER A 698 24.42 -0.13 -10.63
N GLY A 699 23.22 -0.64 -10.35
CA GLY A 699 22.29 -1.01 -11.40
C GLY A 699 20.86 -1.15 -10.87
N GLU A 700 19.92 -1.13 -11.80
CA GLU A 700 18.51 -1.38 -11.53
C GLU A 700 18.06 -2.58 -12.35
N VAL A 701 17.43 -3.54 -11.66
CA VAL A 701 16.97 -4.80 -12.26
C VAL A 701 15.47 -4.91 -12.09
N TRP A 702 14.74 -5.13 -13.19
CA TRP A 702 13.29 -5.33 -13.14
C TRP A 702 12.94 -6.79 -13.32
N PHE A 703 11.95 -7.27 -12.56
CA PHE A 703 11.39 -8.61 -12.67
C PHE A 703 9.91 -8.48 -13.02
N ASN A 704 9.47 -9.28 -13.97
CA ASN A 704 8.09 -9.25 -14.42
C ASN A 704 7.56 -10.63 -14.82
N GLU A 705 6.24 -10.79 -14.79
CA GLU A 705 5.50 -11.95 -15.34
C GLU A 705 6.05 -13.30 -14.86
N MET A 706 6.13 -13.50 -13.53
CA MET A 706 6.57 -14.77 -12.96
C MET A 706 5.48 -15.82 -13.15
N ARG A 707 5.70 -16.67 -14.14
CA ARG A 707 4.68 -17.57 -14.70
C ARG A 707 5.19 -18.99 -14.89
N VAL A 708 4.29 -19.94 -14.80
CA VAL A 708 4.54 -21.35 -15.08
C VAL A 708 3.88 -21.74 -16.39
N ALA A 709 4.56 -22.61 -17.14
CA ALA A 709 4.12 -23.05 -18.46
C ALA A 709 4.30 -24.56 -18.63
N GLY A 710 3.54 -25.11 -19.59
CA GLY A 710 3.57 -26.54 -19.89
C GLY A 710 2.88 -27.35 -18.80
N PHE A 711 1.56 -27.22 -18.71
CA PHE A 711 0.74 -28.05 -17.80
C PHE A 711 0.87 -29.53 -18.15
N GLU A 712 1.01 -30.39 -17.15
CA GLU A 712 0.99 -31.84 -17.34
C GLU A 712 -0.42 -32.28 -17.80
N LYS A 713 -0.51 -32.73 -19.06
CA LYS A 713 -1.78 -33.14 -19.71
C LYS A 713 -2.10 -34.62 -19.57
N LYS A 714 -1.41 -35.36 -18.69
CA LYS A 714 -1.73 -36.77 -18.48
C LYS A 714 -3.13 -36.90 -17.88
N GLY A 715 -4.02 -37.49 -18.66
CA GLY A 715 -5.34 -37.88 -18.19
C GLY A 715 -5.25 -39.00 -17.16
N GLY A 716 -6.36 -39.19 -16.47
CA GLY A 716 -6.55 -40.30 -15.54
C GLY A 716 -7.89 -40.97 -15.77
N TRP A 717 -8.07 -42.15 -15.18
CA TRP A 717 -9.37 -42.80 -15.13
C TRP A 717 -9.68 -43.25 -13.72
N ALA A 718 -10.98 -43.36 -13.47
CA ALA A 718 -11.51 -44.00 -12.29
C ALA A 718 -12.49 -45.09 -12.68
N THR A 719 -12.57 -46.10 -11.83
CA THR A 719 -13.67 -47.05 -11.85
C THR A 719 -14.20 -47.25 -10.44
N GLN A 720 -15.51 -47.39 -10.33
CA GLN A 720 -16.19 -47.75 -9.10
C GLN A 720 -17.07 -48.96 -9.37
N LEU A 721 -17.07 -49.90 -8.44
CA LEU A 721 -17.86 -51.12 -8.48
C LEU A 721 -18.60 -51.24 -7.15
N ASP A 722 -19.92 -51.40 -7.21
CA ASP A 722 -20.78 -51.61 -6.04
C ASP A 722 -21.65 -52.84 -6.27
N ALA A 723 -21.47 -53.87 -5.43
CA ALA A 723 -22.26 -55.09 -5.44
C ALA A 723 -23.02 -55.24 -4.11
N ASN A 724 -24.35 -55.26 -4.18
CA ASN A 724 -25.19 -55.45 -2.99
C ASN A 724 -26.02 -56.71 -3.14
N MET A 725 -25.98 -57.56 -2.12
CA MET A 725 -26.74 -58.80 -2.03
C MET A 725 -27.56 -58.79 -0.74
N ASN A 726 -28.88 -58.75 -0.89
CA ASN A 726 -29.82 -58.99 0.19
C ASN A 726 -30.30 -60.45 0.11
N LEU A 727 -30.05 -61.21 1.18
CA LEU A 727 -30.46 -62.60 1.36
C LEU A 727 -31.70 -62.65 2.26
N SER A 728 -32.86 -62.26 1.71
CA SER A 728 -34.15 -62.25 2.44
C SER A 728 -34.08 -61.44 3.75
N ASP A 729 -34.57 -61.95 4.87
CA ASP A 729 -34.42 -61.37 6.21
C ASP A 729 -33.18 -61.85 6.98
N LEU A 730 -32.31 -62.64 6.33
CA LEU A 730 -31.16 -63.28 6.98
C LEU A 730 -29.90 -62.41 6.95
N ALA A 731 -29.52 -61.87 5.79
CA ALA A 731 -28.27 -61.12 5.67
C ALA A 731 -28.28 -60.08 4.55
N ASN A 732 -27.49 -59.02 4.73
CA ASN A 732 -27.14 -58.04 3.70
C ASN A 732 -25.62 -57.99 3.56
N VAL A 733 -25.12 -58.25 2.36
CA VAL A 733 -23.71 -58.18 2.01
C VAL A 733 -23.53 -57.08 0.97
N SER A 734 -22.68 -56.11 1.26
CA SER A 734 -22.33 -55.00 0.37
C SER A 734 -20.83 -55.02 0.14
N VAL A 735 -20.43 -55.08 -1.12
CA VAL A 735 -19.03 -54.97 -1.55
C VAL A 735 -18.90 -53.71 -2.37
N ASN A 736 -17.93 -52.87 -2.04
CA ASN A 736 -17.56 -51.73 -2.85
C ASN A 736 -16.08 -51.81 -3.24
N GLY A 737 -15.76 -51.28 -4.41
CA GLY A 737 -14.41 -51.20 -4.95
C GLY A 737 -14.26 -49.90 -5.71
N ARG A 738 -13.15 -49.20 -5.50
CA ARG A 738 -12.84 -47.95 -6.20
C ARG A 738 -11.36 -47.97 -6.59
N TYR A 739 -11.10 -47.61 -7.83
CA TYR A 739 -9.75 -47.49 -8.35
C TYR A 739 -9.62 -46.19 -9.13
N GLU A 740 -8.65 -45.35 -8.80
CA GLU A 740 -8.39 -44.08 -9.48
C GLU A 740 -6.91 -43.95 -9.77
N THR A 741 -6.57 -43.52 -10.99
CA THR A 741 -5.18 -43.24 -11.36
C THR A 741 -4.80 -41.79 -11.06
N ILE A 742 -3.49 -41.56 -11.02
CA ILE A 742 -2.91 -40.22 -11.05
C ILE A 742 -3.47 -39.45 -12.26
N GLY A 743 -3.82 -38.18 -12.06
CA GLY A 743 -4.40 -37.28 -13.06
C GLY A 743 -5.93 -37.33 -13.16
N PHE A 744 -6.61 -38.24 -12.47
CA PHE A 744 -8.08 -38.25 -12.41
C PHE A 744 -8.61 -37.21 -11.42
N GLY A 745 -9.80 -36.68 -11.70
CA GLY A 745 -10.46 -35.66 -10.89
C GLY A 745 -11.80 -35.27 -11.50
N ASP A 746 -12.50 -34.36 -10.83
CA ASP A 746 -13.72 -33.79 -11.38
C ASP A 746 -13.41 -32.81 -12.53
N VAL A 747 -14.37 -32.59 -13.43
CA VAL A 747 -14.19 -31.72 -14.61
C VAL A 747 -13.89 -30.26 -14.23
N ASN A 748 -14.37 -29.81 -13.07
CA ASN A 748 -14.16 -28.46 -12.55
C ASN A 748 -12.85 -28.31 -11.75
N GLN A 749 -12.12 -29.40 -11.47
CA GLN A 749 -10.85 -29.33 -10.75
C GLN A 749 -9.73 -28.78 -11.64
N ARG A 750 -8.95 -27.87 -11.06
CA ARG A 750 -7.74 -27.32 -11.68
C ARG A 750 -6.64 -28.40 -11.75
N THR A 751 -5.63 -28.17 -12.59
CA THR A 751 -4.56 -29.15 -12.83
C THR A 751 -3.81 -29.55 -11.55
N ASP A 752 -3.65 -28.63 -10.61
CA ASP A 752 -3.01 -28.81 -9.31
C ASP A 752 -3.90 -29.49 -8.25
N GLU A 753 -5.23 -29.48 -8.44
CA GLU A 753 -6.21 -30.09 -7.52
C GLU A 753 -6.51 -31.56 -7.82
N ARG A 754 -6.11 -32.05 -9.00
CA ARG A 754 -6.35 -33.43 -9.44
C ARG A 754 -5.56 -34.43 -8.61
N ASN A 755 -5.99 -35.69 -8.60
CA ASN A 755 -5.32 -36.75 -7.88
C ASN A 755 -3.86 -36.87 -8.34
N GLN A 756 -2.94 -36.75 -7.40
CA GLN A 756 -1.52 -36.98 -7.64
C GLN A 756 -1.07 -38.37 -7.19
N ASP A 757 -2.00 -39.15 -6.64
CA ASP A 757 -1.80 -40.50 -6.13
C ASP A 757 -2.71 -41.51 -6.85
N GLU A 758 -2.27 -42.76 -6.90
CA GLU A 758 -3.10 -43.89 -7.30
C GLU A 758 -3.88 -44.39 -6.08
N ILE A 759 -5.21 -44.39 -6.17
CA ILE A 759 -6.10 -44.77 -5.07
C ILE A 759 -6.69 -46.15 -5.37
N LYS A 760 -6.47 -47.10 -4.47
CA LYS A 760 -7.10 -48.43 -4.50
C LYS A 760 -7.89 -48.64 -3.23
N GLN A 761 -9.20 -48.74 -3.32
CA GLN A 761 -10.07 -48.93 -2.17
C GLN A 761 -10.99 -50.10 -2.40
N TYR A 762 -11.20 -50.90 -1.37
CA TYR A 762 -12.25 -51.92 -1.37
C TYR A 762 -12.83 -52.07 0.03
N GLY A 763 -14.11 -52.42 0.09
CA GLY A 763 -14.85 -52.58 1.32
C GLY A 763 -15.83 -53.72 1.22
N LEU A 764 -16.01 -54.41 2.34
CA LEU A 764 -16.98 -55.47 2.54
C LEU A 764 -17.75 -55.15 3.83
N ILE A 765 -19.05 -54.99 3.71
CA ILE A 765 -19.97 -54.82 4.84
C ILE A 765 -20.94 -55.98 4.81
N THR A 766 -21.02 -56.71 5.92
CA THR A 766 -21.89 -57.87 6.09
C THR A 766 -22.72 -57.67 7.35
N ASN A 767 -24.04 -57.62 7.18
CA ASN A 767 -25.00 -57.57 8.26
C ASN A 767 -25.77 -58.88 8.29
N ILE A 768 -25.69 -59.65 9.37
CA ILE A 768 -26.36 -60.94 9.51
C ILE A 768 -27.31 -60.86 10.70
N ASN A 769 -28.57 -61.19 10.50
CA ASN A 769 -29.51 -61.38 11.60
C ASN A 769 -29.47 -62.85 12.06
N ALA A 770 -28.48 -63.18 12.90
CA ALA A 770 -28.27 -64.54 13.38
C ALA A 770 -29.46 -65.07 14.22
N GLY A 771 -30.28 -64.18 14.77
CA GLY A 771 -31.52 -64.53 15.46
C GLY A 771 -32.56 -65.23 14.56
N LYS A 772 -32.52 -65.01 13.24
CA LYS A 772 -33.40 -65.67 12.27
C LYS A 772 -33.06 -67.14 12.03
N ILE A 773 -31.86 -67.59 12.43
CA ILE A 773 -31.42 -68.99 12.36
C ILE A 773 -31.95 -69.79 13.58
N LEU A 774 -32.26 -69.10 14.68
CA LEU A 774 -32.77 -69.70 15.91
C LEU A 774 -34.30 -69.92 15.85
N PRO A 775 -34.87 -70.84 16.67
CA PRO A 775 -36.31 -71.08 16.68
C PRO A 775 -37.12 -69.80 16.96
N LYS A 776 -38.10 -69.48 16.09
CA LYS A 776 -38.93 -68.25 16.18
C LYS A 776 -39.56 -68.03 17.57
N LYS A 777 -39.86 -69.09 18.32
CA LYS A 777 -40.45 -69.03 19.66
C LYS A 777 -39.54 -68.39 20.70
N TRP A 778 -38.22 -68.39 20.48
CA TRP A 778 -37.26 -67.83 21.44
C TRP A 778 -37.19 -66.30 21.38
N GLY A 779 -37.71 -65.67 20.32
CA GLY A 779 -37.77 -64.20 20.22
C GLY A 779 -36.42 -63.49 20.21
N ILE A 780 -35.32 -64.22 19.98
CA ILE A 780 -33.95 -63.66 20.06
C ILE A 780 -33.65 -62.84 18.82
N ASN A 781 -33.30 -61.57 19.00
CA ASN A 781 -32.78 -60.69 17.94
C ASN A 781 -31.26 -60.53 18.12
N LEU A 782 -30.48 -61.10 17.21
CA LEU A 782 -29.02 -61.04 17.26
C LEU A 782 -28.47 -60.47 15.95
N PRO A 783 -28.42 -59.14 15.79
CA PRO A 783 -27.78 -58.51 14.65
C PRO A 783 -26.25 -58.56 14.80
N LEU A 784 -25.57 -59.15 13.82
CA LEU A 784 -24.12 -59.18 13.70
C LEU A 784 -23.72 -58.30 12.51
N ASN A 785 -22.90 -57.29 12.76
CA ASN A 785 -22.29 -56.46 11.73
C ASN A 785 -20.81 -56.78 11.63
N TYR A 786 -20.32 -56.97 10.41
CA TYR A 786 -18.92 -57.12 10.09
C TYR A 786 -18.56 -56.15 8.96
N THR A 787 -17.58 -55.29 9.20
CA THR A 787 -17.08 -54.34 8.22
C THR A 787 -15.57 -54.51 8.06
N LEU A 788 -15.14 -54.71 6.82
CA LEU A 788 -13.75 -54.66 6.39
C LEU A 788 -13.64 -53.54 5.37
N THR A 789 -12.67 -52.65 5.55
CA THR A 789 -12.36 -51.62 4.55
C THR A 789 -10.85 -51.49 4.49
N GLU A 790 -10.31 -51.59 3.28
CA GLU A 790 -8.90 -51.34 3.03
C GLU A 790 -8.79 -50.30 1.92
N GLY A 791 -8.05 -49.24 2.22
CA GLY A 791 -7.64 -48.23 1.25
C GLY A 791 -6.13 -48.23 1.19
N ARG A 792 -5.57 -48.38 -0.01
CA ARG A 792 -4.16 -48.19 -0.30
C ARG A 792 -3.99 -46.92 -1.11
N GLY A 793 -3.62 -45.87 -0.39
CA GLY A 793 -2.93 -44.67 -0.88
C GLY A 793 -1.64 -44.49 -0.07
N TRP A 794 -0.82 -43.49 -0.34
CA TRP A 794 0.49 -43.34 0.32
C TRP A 794 0.45 -43.04 1.84
N VAL A 795 -0.72 -42.96 2.51
CA VAL A 795 -0.81 -42.80 3.98
C VAL A 795 -1.99 -43.58 4.61
N SER A 796 -1.64 -44.43 5.60
CA SER A 796 -2.46 -45.01 6.69
C SER A 796 -3.60 -46.00 6.38
N SER A 797 -3.45 -47.24 6.86
CA SER A 797 -4.54 -48.17 7.18
C SER A 797 -4.93 -48.06 8.66
N THR A 798 -6.24 -47.93 8.95
CA THR A 798 -6.80 -48.05 10.32
C THR A 798 -7.74 -49.24 10.33
N VAL A 799 -7.49 -50.22 11.20
CA VAL A 799 -8.39 -51.34 11.46
C VAL A 799 -9.07 -51.08 12.81
N GLY A 800 -10.38 -50.82 12.79
CA GLY A 800 -11.20 -50.68 13.99
C GLY A 800 -12.16 -51.85 14.11
N ILE A 801 -12.02 -52.66 15.16
CA ILE A 801 -13.00 -53.67 15.56
C ILE A 801 -13.77 -53.10 16.76
N VAL A 802 -15.07 -52.86 16.60
CA VAL A 802 -15.96 -52.51 17.71
C VAL A 802 -16.91 -53.67 17.97
N VAL A 803 -16.76 -54.31 19.13
CA VAL A 803 -17.67 -55.35 19.62
C VAL A 803 -18.53 -54.73 20.72
N TRP A 804 -19.84 -54.68 20.52
CA TRP A 804 -20.78 -54.41 21.61
C TRP A 804 -21.19 -55.73 22.26
N ALA A 805 -20.80 -55.92 23.52
CA ALA A 805 -21.36 -56.97 24.38
C ALA A 805 -22.62 -56.42 25.05
N VAL A 806 -23.77 -57.06 24.82
CA VAL A 806 -25.00 -56.79 25.58
C VAL A 806 -24.98 -57.66 26.83
N GLU A 807 -24.94 -56.99 27.98
CA GLU A 807 -25.03 -57.60 29.30
C GLU A 807 -26.46 -58.11 29.57
N LYS A 808 -26.54 -59.27 30.22
CA LYS A 808 -27.75 -60.02 30.49
C LYS A 808 -28.60 -59.28 31.54
N ILE A 809 -29.82 -58.86 31.19
CA ILE A 809 -30.85 -58.53 32.18
C ILE A 809 -31.77 -59.75 32.31
N SER A 810 -31.90 -60.22 33.55
CA SER A 810 -32.69 -61.37 34.02
C SER A 810 -34.15 -61.36 33.56
#